data_AF-A0A2V8QGV3-F1
#
_entry.id   AF-A0A2V8QGV3-F1
#
_cell.length_a   1.000
_cell.length_b   1.000
_cell.length_c   1.000
_cell.angle_alpha   90.00
_cell.angle_beta   90.00
_cell.angle_gamma   90.00
#
_symmetry.space_group_name_H-M   'P 1'
#
loop_
_entity.id
_entity.type
_entity.pdbx_description
1 polymer ?
#
loop_
_entity_poly.entity_id
_entity_poly.type
_entity_poly.pdbx_seq_one_letter_code
_entity_poly.pdbx_strand_id
1 'polypeptide(L)'
;MRHPRSIKAQVRKLISISLACFMYLCLLPALPSAPPSRASAEPVGDDPPQAQIPVIAAGSAYRQTNLVSDIPGLAFVQDPLLVNPWGLTATGASAFWAANNGTSTSTLYKGGAGGNPVVKNSPLSVVTIPGDKPTGTVANVGGATDFVVSSGAASGKAAFLFSSLTGNISGWNPNVPAAGSTTAVIMSSNAGHVYTGLATGTSGGEFLYAPDFASGKIDVFNSSFVLQPSASFPFADPTIPTTPGNTYHPFNVQNIGGSLYVTYAKVGTGGRSEAGVGNGFVRRFNTAGVRDLTFGINNGALNAPWGAVLAPASFGIFGSALLIGNFGEGNPSIHAYSPTTGAFLGTVQDESGNGIAIDELWALRFGNGGNGGDVNTLYFTAGPAEEEHGLLGSLQPTTASATSLIQFADTDVSIGEGSGHVDITVVRLGNLSGTATINFDTFDESQTDNASQKSDFEIALGKLTFDPGESSKTFRILLVNDLFDENDETIHLALSNPTGAGVGLGSPNVATVKILDNDTGASTTNPIDDATFFVRQHYLDFLNREPDPSGLAFWVNEITSCGSNATCIEVKRINVSAAFFLSGEFQNTGLVAYLANRAAFGSAPLYGRFELDHQALQKGYAVGAPLADAILEANKTAYFNDFVNRPEFVDKYPSSLTNDQYVDNLMASAGISPSNFVVNLTNGQENPPTNPTTTGGARRPASFGTATFNMNPAQTQMTFTATISNLDFTGSQTVDVNDNLVAAHIHAGPSVTPGVNGPVVWGFFGNPFNDNNPNDVVNTPLGSGVGGTISGKWDAPEGNNTTFAAQLANLKEGRAYINFHTTQFGGGEIRGDFPAMQVFRDSLVAGLAGATETRATVLRKVSEFSFLRQRELNNAFVLMEYFGYLRRDADTPGFNFWLKKLNEFNGNAVNAEMVKAFITSSEYRQRFGPG
;
A
#
# COMPACT_ATOMS: atom_id res chain seq x y z
N MET A 1 -40.79 -40.51 8.05
CA MET A 1 -41.64 -41.21 7.05
C MET A 1 -42.65 -40.20 6.46
N ARG A 2 -43.15 -40.41 5.22
CA ARG A 2 -44.37 -39.82 4.59
C ARG A 2 -44.78 -38.39 5.05
N HIS A 3 -44.44 -37.28 4.38
CA HIS A 3 -44.84 -36.83 3.02
C HIS A 3 -46.39 -36.73 2.80
N PRO A 4 -46.93 -35.79 1.97
CA PRO A 4 -47.50 -34.53 2.48
C PRO A 4 -48.86 -34.09 1.84
N ARG A 5 -49.38 -32.90 2.22
CA ARG A 5 -50.31 -31.98 1.47
C ARG A 5 -50.30 -30.61 2.19
N SER A 6 -50.30 -29.40 1.60
CA SER A 6 -50.65 -28.82 0.27
C SER A 6 -52.02 -28.09 0.23
N ILE A 7 -52.10 -27.04 -0.60
CA ILE A 7 -53.24 -26.10 -0.86
C ILE A 7 -53.43 -25.06 0.28
N LYS A 8 -53.23 -23.73 0.17
CA LYS A 8 -53.49 -22.64 -0.82
C LYS A 8 -54.93 -22.05 -0.85
N ALA A 9 -55.01 -20.73 -0.58
CA ALA A 9 -56.09 -19.79 -1.00
C ALA A 9 -57.47 -19.96 -0.28
N GLN A 10 -58.37 -18.96 -0.14
CA GLN A 10 -58.39 -17.51 -0.49
C GLN A 10 -59.56 -16.78 0.27
N VAL A 11 -59.84 -15.51 -0.08
CA VAL A 11 -61.12 -14.74 0.12
C VAL A 11 -61.38 -13.93 1.43
N ARG A 12 -60.95 -12.65 1.39
CA ARG A 12 -61.72 -11.39 1.63
C ARG A 12 -62.85 -11.25 2.70
N LYS A 13 -62.66 -10.23 3.56
CA LYS A 13 -63.55 -9.10 3.99
C LYS A 13 -65.02 -9.32 4.39
N LEU A 14 -65.38 -8.87 5.61
CA LEU A 14 -66.48 -7.96 6.04
C LEU A 14 -66.34 -7.74 7.58
N ILE A 15 -66.96 -6.76 8.30
CA ILE A 15 -67.11 -5.29 8.17
C ILE A 15 -67.93 -4.79 9.40
N SER A 16 -67.74 -3.53 9.86
CA SER A 16 -68.63 -2.77 10.82
C SER A 16 -68.69 -3.18 12.31
N ILE A 17 -69.10 -2.35 13.32
CA ILE A 17 -69.27 -0.87 13.52
C ILE A 17 -69.41 -0.57 15.04
N SER A 18 -68.95 0.60 15.53
CA SER A 18 -69.49 1.49 16.63
C SER A 18 -68.36 2.46 17.10
N LEU A 19 -68.42 3.81 17.25
CA LEU A 19 -69.41 4.83 17.75
C LEU A 19 -69.72 4.73 19.27
N ALA A 20 -69.83 5.78 20.10
CA ALA A 20 -69.61 7.26 20.06
C ALA A 20 -69.64 7.79 21.54
N CYS A 21 -69.40 9.03 22.04
CA CYS A 21 -68.96 10.40 21.65
C CYS A 21 -68.31 11.04 22.95
N PHE A 22 -67.61 12.19 23.05
CA PHE A 22 -67.45 13.51 22.37
C PHE A 22 -68.24 14.70 23.01
N MET A 23 -67.72 15.94 22.86
CA MET A 23 -68.14 17.28 23.43
C MET A 23 -67.54 17.65 24.82
N TYR A 24 -67.14 18.90 25.16
CA TYR A 24 -66.96 20.23 24.50
C TYR A 24 -66.06 21.10 25.45
N LEU A 25 -65.38 22.23 25.17
CA LEU A 25 -64.68 22.95 24.08
C LEU A 25 -64.40 24.40 24.61
N CYS A 26 -63.40 25.13 24.06
CA CYS A 26 -63.01 26.57 24.23
C CYS A 26 -61.77 26.83 25.14
N LEU A 27 -60.78 27.71 24.82
CA LEU A 27 -60.72 28.88 23.90
C LEU A 27 -59.48 28.93 22.94
N LEU A 28 -59.69 29.52 21.75
CA LEU A 28 -58.88 30.36 20.80
C LEU A 28 -57.35 30.65 20.98
N PRO A 29 -56.58 31.10 19.93
CA PRO A 29 -56.94 31.42 18.52
C PRO A 29 -56.00 30.96 17.35
N ALA A 30 -56.59 30.85 16.15
CA ALA A 30 -56.11 31.21 14.79
C ALA A 30 -54.76 30.76 14.16
N LEU A 31 -54.86 30.18 12.95
CA LEU A 31 -53.86 30.18 11.85
C LEU A 31 -54.58 30.47 10.51
N PRO A 32 -53.92 31.09 9.49
CA PRO A 32 -54.54 31.48 8.21
C PRO A 32 -54.66 30.34 7.17
N SER A 33 -55.44 30.58 6.12
CA SER A 33 -56.03 29.56 5.22
C SER A 33 -55.33 29.33 3.87
N ALA A 34 -55.50 28.14 3.30
CA ALA A 34 -55.01 27.77 1.97
C ALA A 34 -55.92 28.24 0.79
N PRO A 35 -55.35 28.53 -0.40
CA PRO A 35 -56.05 28.71 -1.68
C PRO A 35 -56.26 27.37 -2.44
N PRO A 36 -57.01 27.34 -3.58
CA PRO A 36 -57.83 26.17 -3.93
C PRO A 36 -57.27 25.22 -5.01
N SER A 37 -57.99 24.11 -5.18
CA SER A 37 -57.75 23.02 -6.15
C SER A 37 -57.71 23.46 -7.62
N ARG A 38 -56.89 22.79 -8.43
CA ARG A 38 -56.83 22.93 -9.90
C ARG A 38 -57.16 21.61 -10.60
N ALA A 39 -57.64 21.69 -11.84
CA ALA A 39 -58.16 20.56 -12.61
C ALA A 39 -57.07 19.69 -13.25
N SER A 40 -57.49 18.53 -13.75
CA SER A 40 -56.67 17.51 -14.43
C SER A 40 -55.89 18.01 -15.64
N ALA A 41 -54.66 17.53 -15.77
CA ALA A 41 -53.86 17.52 -17.00
C ALA A 41 -53.40 16.08 -17.30
N GLU A 42 -52.95 15.83 -18.53
CA GLU A 42 -52.48 14.52 -19.00
C GLU A 42 -51.08 14.15 -18.45
N PRO A 43 -50.70 12.86 -18.44
CA PRO A 43 -49.44 12.42 -17.82
C PRO A 43 -48.22 12.88 -18.62
N VAL A 44 -47.48 13.83 -18.04
CA VAL A 44 -46.05 14.01 -18.32
C VAL A 44 -45.30 12.89 -17.58
N GLY A 45 -44.21 12.38 -18.17
CA GLY A 45 -43.36 11.40 -17.50
C GLY A 45 -42.45 12.08 -16.48
N ASP A 46 -42.74 11.89 -15.19
CA ASP A 46 -41.90 12.34 -14.09
C ASP A 46 -40.67 11.42 -13.92
N ASP A 47 -39.72 11.51 -14.85
CA ASP A 47 -38.31 11.25 -14.49
C ASP A 47 -37.86 12.40 -13.58
N PRO A 48 -37.18 12.12 -12.44
CA PRO A 48 -36.63 13.19 -11.60
C PRO A 48 -35.60 14.00 -12.40
N PRO A 49 -35.52 15.33 -12.20
CA PRO A 49 -34.62 16.18 -12.97
C PRO A 49 -33.16 15.76 -12.73
N GLN A 50 -32.56 15.10 -13.72
CA GLN A 50 -31.15 14.71 -13.64
C GLN A 50 -30.29 15.96 -13.50
N ALA A 51 -29.36 15.93 -12.54
CA ALA A 51 -28.35 16.97 -12.40
C ALA A 51 -27.60 17.13 -13.74
N GLN A 52 -27.72 18.31 -14.35
CA GLN A 52 -27.28 18.53 -15.72
C GLN A 52 -25.74 18.56 -15.78
N ILE A 53 -25.15 17.45 -16.25
CA ILE A 53 -23.71 17.34 -16.46
C ILE A 53 -23.24 18.44 -17.44
N PRO A 54 -22.23 19.25 -17.08
CA PRO A 54 -21.72 20.31 -17.94
C PRO A 54 -21.13 19.77 -19.26
N VAL A 55 -21.64 20.28 -20.39
CA VAL A 55 -21.17 19.89 -21.73
C VAL A 55 -19.91 20.67 -22.09
N ILE A 56 -18.78 20.27 -21.52
CA ILE A 56 -17.46 20.85 -21.80
C ILE A 56 -16.87 20.20 -23.06
N ALA A 57 -16.37 21.00 -23.99
CA ALA A 57 -15.77 20.50 -25.23
C ALA A 57 -14.51 19.66 -24.97
N ALA A 58 -14.25 18.68 -25.84
CA ALA A 58 -13.01 17.90 -25.81
C ALA A 58 -11.77 18.82 -25.91
N GLY A 59 -10.78 18.58 -25.06
CA GLY A 59 -9.60 19.43 -24.89
C GLY A 59 -9.81 20.69 -24.05
N SER A 60 -11.03 20.96 -23.56
CA SER A 60 -11.33 22.09 -22.67
C SER A 60 -11.48 21.70 -21.20
N ALA A 61 -11.52 20.40 -20.88
CA ALA A 61 -11.42 19.87 -19.51
C ALA A 61 -10.18 18.97 -19.41
N TYR A 62 -9.72 18.73 -18.19
CA TYR A 62 -8.51 17.94 -17.91
C TYR A 62 -8.80 16.90 -16.83
N ARG A 63 -8.41 15.65 -17.09
CA ARG A 63 -8.54 14.55 -16.14
C ARG A 63 -7.32 14.50 -15.22
N GLN A 64 -7.55 14.56 -13.91
CA GLN A 64 -6.54 14.17 -12.91
C GLN A 64 -6.44 12.64 -12.81
N THR A 65 -5.24 12.15 -12.55
CA THR A 65 -4.98 10.74 -12.19
C THR A 65 -3.87 10.69 -11.15
N ASN A 66 -4.17 10.13 -9.98
CA ASN A 66 -3.25 9.98 -8.86
C ASN A 66 -2.42 8.69 -9.08
N LEU A 67 -1.12 8.85 -9.34
CA LEU A 67 -0.26 7.76 -9.80
C LEU A 67 0.48 7.09 -8.65
N VAL A 68 1.09 7.89 -7.77
CA VAL A 68 1.81 7.42 -6.58
C VAL A 68 1.51 8.36 -5.40
N SER A 69 1.30 7.81 -4.21
CA SER A 69 1.22 8.54 -2.95
C SER A 69 1.72 7.67 -1.80
N ASP A 70 2.12 8.26 -0.68
CA ASP A 70 2.33 7.56 0.59
C ASP A 70 1.00 7.14 1.24
N ILE A 71 -0.03 7.99 1.12
CA ILE A 71 -1.41 7.74 1.56
C ILE A 71 -1.95 6.44 0.92
N PRO A 72 -2.46 5.48 1.71
CA PRO A 72 -3.10 4.27 1.20
C PRO A 72 -4.34 4.59 0.33
N GLY A 73 -4.46 3.96 -0.84
CA GLY A 73 -5.68 4.01 -1.68
C GLY A 73 -5.83 5.25 -2.58
N LEU A 74 -5.36 6.42 -2.13
CA LEU A 74 -5.41 7.70 -2.85
C LEU A 74 -4.78 7.65 -4.26
N ALA A 75 -3.82 6.75 -4.45
CA ALA A 75 -3.11 6.55 -5.71
C ALA A 75 -2.98 5.06 -6.07
N PHE A 76 -2.67 4.76 -7.34
CA PHE A 76 -2.54 3.36 -7.77
C PHE A 76 -1.34 2.62 -7.16
N VAL A 77 -0.24 3.33 -6.88
CA VAL A 77 0.98 2.80 -6.27
C VAL A 77 1.20 3.48 -4.91
N GLN A 78 1.53 2.70 -3.88
CA GLN A 78 1.92 3.25 -2.57
C GLN A 78 3.45 3.44 -2.48
N ASP A 79 3.91 4.59 -2.00
CA ASP A 79 5.30 4.83 -1.58
C ASP A 79 5.39 5.64 -0.27
N PRO A 80 5.62 5.00 0.89
CA PRO A 80 5.88 5.69 2.17
C PRO A 80 7.11 6.62 2.19
N LEU A 81 7.92 6.68 1.12
CA LEU A 81 9.01 7.64 0.99
C LEU A 81 8.63 8.91 0.24
N LEU A 82 7.49 8.94 -0.45
CA LEU A 82 7.00 10.07 -1.23
C LEU A 82 6.30 11.11 -0.32
N VAL A 83 6.96 11.55 0.74
CA VAL A 83 6.43 12.61 1.61
C VAL A 83 6.89 13.97 1.10
N ASN A 84 5.95 14.87 0.89
CA ASN A 84 6.14 16.27 0.51
C ASN A 84 7.13 16.47 -0.67
N PRO A 85 6.78 15.99 -1.88
CA PRO A 85 7.64 16.08 -3.07
C PRO A 85 7.69 17.48 -3.72
N TRP A 86 8.63 18.33 -3.30
CA TRP A 86 8.80 19.72 -3.78
C TRP A 86 9.25 19.84 -5.25
N GLY A 87 10.00 18.86 -5.75
CA GLY A 87 10.66 18.93 -7.06
C GLY A 87 10.46 17.68 -7.91
N LEU A 88 10.26 17.86 -9.22
CA LEU A 88 10.10 16.77 -10.19
C LEU A 88 10.99 17.00 -11.42
N THR A 89 11.99 16.13 -11.64
CA THR A 89 12.94 16.29 -12.75
C THR A 89 13.26 15.00 -13.51
N ALA A 90 13.88 15.13 -14.68
CA ALA A 90 14.33 14.03 -15.54
C ALA A 90 15.30 14.54 -16.61
N THR A 91 16.10 13.65 -17.20
CA THR A 91 16.76 13.89 -18.49
C THR A 91 15.76 13.67 -19.65
N GLY A 92 16.24 13.71 -20.90
CA GLY A 92 15.42 13.36 -22.08
C GLY A 92 15.03 11.87 -22.20
N ALA A 93 15.51 10.98 -21.32
CA ALA A 93 15.17 9.55 -21.37
C ALA A 93 15.08 8.84 -20.00
N SER A 94 15.53 9.47 -18.90
CA SER A 94 15.47 8.85 -17.57
C SER A 94 14.03 8.68 -17.07
N ALA A 95 13.89 7.87 -16.03
CA ALA A 95 12.78 7.99 -15.07
C ALA A 95 12.63 9.44 -14.57
N PHE A 96 11.45 9.78 -14.05
CA PHE A 96 11.27 10.91 -13.16
C PHE A 96 12.09 10.73 -11.88
N TRP A 97 12.47 11.85 -11.28
CA TRP A 97 13.07 11.96 -9.95
C TRP A 97 12.21 12.97 -9.17
N ALA A 98 11.47 12.48 -8.17
CA ALA A 98 10.79 13.31 -7.18
C ALA A 98 11.79 13.63 -6.05
N ALA A 99 11.84 14.87 -5.56
CA ALA A 99 12.65 15.26 -4.40
C ALA A 99 11.72 15.37 -3.17
N ASN A 100 11.84 14.42 -2.25
CA ASN A 100 10.88 14.16 -1.19
C ASN A 100 11.37 14.86 0.10
N ASN A 101 10.76 15.99 0.45
CA ASN A 101 11.24 16.85 1.54
C ASN A 101 11.16 16.15 2.90
N GLY A 102 10.04 15.48 3.18
CA GLY A 102 9.76 14.90 4.49
C GLY A 102 10.67 13.72 4.85
N THR A 103 11.14 12.96 3.86
CA THR A 103 11.96 11.74 4.09
C THR A 103 13.46 11.92 3.82
N SER A 104 13.92 13.12 3.43
CA SER A 104 15.30 13.36 3.00
C SER A 104 15.77 12.42 1.86
N THR A 105 14.87 12.10 0.92
CA THR A 105 15.15 11.20 -0.23
C THR A 105 14.80 11.82 -1.58
N SER A 106 15.16 11.11 -2.65
CA SER A 106 14.59 11.28 -3.98
C SER A 106 14.17 9.92 -4.53
N THR A 107 12.88 9.73 -4.82
CA THR A 107 12.35 8.50 -5.46
C THR A 107 12.35 8.64 -6.98
N LEU A 108 12.71 7.55 -7.66
CA LEU A 108 12.69 7.43 -9.11
C LEU A 108 11.42 6.71 -9.60
N TYR A 109 10.71 7.30 -10.55
CA TYR A 109 9.49 6.72 -11.15
C TYR A 109 9.61 6.56 -12.66
N LYS A 110 9.35 5.35 -13.16
CA LYS A 110 9.35 5.03 -14.60
C LYS A 110 7.93 4.84 -15.12
N GLY A 111 7.74 5.05 -16.42
CA GLY A 111 6.51 4.71 -17.14
C GLY A 111 5.77 5.92 -17.73
N GLY A 112 4.45 5.79 -17.90
CA GLY A 112 3.56 6.79 -18.49
C GLY A 112 3.62 6.86 -20.02
N ALA A 113 4.83 6.89 -20.59
CA ALA A 113 5.01 6.92 -22.04
C ALA A 113 4.45 5.65 -22.72
N GLY A 114 3.75 5.81 -23.84
CA GLY A 114 3.23 4.70 -24.64
C GLY A 114 2.14 3.85 -23.96
N GLY A 115 1.51 4.36 -22.88
CA GLY A 115 0.50 3.62 -22.11
C GLY A 115 1.09 2.63 -21.09
N ASN A 116 2.40 2.64 -20.86
CA ASN A 116 3.01 1.88 -19.77
C ASN A 116 2.56 2.50 -18.42
N PRO A 117 2.24 1.70 -17.39
CA PRO A 117 1.87 2.24 -16.09
C PRO A 117 3.04 2.96 -15.42
N VAL A 118 2.76 3.93 -14.55
CA VAL A 118 3.79 4.60 -13.74
C VAL A 118 4.05 3.78 -12.47
N VAL A 119 5.31 3.44 -12.23
CA VAL A 119 5.78 2.60 -11.11
C VAL A 119 7.13 3.07 -10.59
N LYS A 120 7.55 2.61 -9.41
CA LYS A 120 8.94 2.77 -8.95
C LYS A 120 9.94 2.21 -9.97
N ASN A 121 11.01 2.95 -10.22
CA ASN A 121 12.11 2.49 -11.06
C ASN A 121 12.90 1.36 -10.36
N SER A 122 13.47 0.43 -11.11
CA SER A 122 14.18 -0.74 -10.58
C SER A 122 15.37 -1.07 -11.50
N PRO A 123 16.55 -1.47 -10.97
CA PRO A 123 16.85 -1.75 -9.55
C PRO A 123 17.10 -0.51 -8.69
N LEU A 124 17.38 0.66 -9.27
CA LEU A 124 17.55 1.90 -8.52
C LEU A 124 16.19 2.59 -8.33
N SER A 125 15.61 2.48 -7.15
CA SER A 125 14.34 3.12 -6.81
C SER A 125 14.48 4.44 -6.05
N VAL A 126 15.51 4.60 -5.22
CA VAL A 126 15.64 5.73 -4.28
C VAL A 126 17.10 6.17 -4.15
N VAL A 127 17.33 7.46 -3.93
CA VAL A 127 18.61 8.03 -3.49
C VAL A 127 18.39 8.85 -2.20
N THR A 128 19.20 8.61 -1.17
CA THR A 128 19.22 9.43 0.06
C THR A 128 19.94 10.76 -0.20
N ILE A 129 19.34 11.88 0.23
CA ILE A 129 19.90 13.23 0.05
C ILE A 129 20.43 13.76 1.39
N PRO A 130 21.75 13.93 1.57
CA PRO A 130 22.32 14.44 2.81
C PRO A 130 22.12 15.96 2.94
N GLY A 131 22.02 16.43 4.18
CA GLY A 131 21.81 17.84 4.53
C GLY A 131 20.36 18.16 4.95
N ASP A 132 19.46 17.20 4.85
CA ASP A 132 18.04 17.23 5.20
C ASP A 132 17.15 18.19 4.40
N LYS A 133 15.87 17.82 4.29
CA LYS A 133 14.80 18.59 3.62
C LYS A 133 15.18 19.06 2.21
N PRO A 134 15.36 18.12 1.25
CA PRO A 134 15.60 18.45 -0.15
C PRO A 134 14.40 19.15 -0.80
N THR A 135 14.67 20.07 -1.73
CA THR A 135 13.67 20.96 -2.31
C THR A 135 13.70 20.94 -3.83
N GLY A 136 14.48 21.83 -4.45
CA GLY A 136 14.67 21.88 -5.89
C GLY A 136 15.54 20.74 -6.38
N THR A 137 15.19 20.14 -7.53
CA THR A 137 16.02 19.13 -8.18
C THR A 137 16.12 19.35 -9.69
N VAL A 138 17.32 19.17 -10.23
CA VAL A 138 17.60 19.37 -11.66
C VAL A 138 18.55 18.30 -12.21
N ALA A 139 18.27 17.82 -13.42
CA ALA A 139 19.17 16.95 -14.16
C ALA A 139 20.39 17.74 -14.66
N ASN A 140 21.59 17.23 -14.42
CA ASN A 140 22.82 17.89 -14.86
C ASN A 140 23.06 17.64 -16.36
N VAL A 141 22.61 18.59 -17.19
CA VAL A 141 22.75 18.54 -18.66
C VAL A 141 24.08 19.12 -19.20
N GLY A 142 24.97 19.60 -18.33
CA GLY A 142 26.25 20.21 -18.70
C GLY A 142 27.30 19.25 -19.29
N GLY A 143 28.53 19.73 -19.45
CA GLY A 143 29.67 18.95 -19.94
C GLY A 143 30.13 17.85 -18.97
N ALA A 144 31.09 17.02 -19.41
CA ALA A 144 31.63 15.92 -18.61
C ALA A 144 32.39 16.39 -17.33
N THR A 145 32.79 17.65 -17.29
CA THR A 145 33.51 18.31 -16.19
C THR A 145 32.61 19.18 -15.31
N ASP A 146 31.33 19.36 -15.66
CA ASP A 146 30.45 20.30 -14.98
C ASP A 146 29.69 19.62 -13.83
N PHE A 147 29.76 20.22 -12.64
CA PHE A 147 29.19 19.71 -11.39
C PHE A 147 29.66 18.27 -11.07
N VAL A 148 30.98 18.08 -11.05
CA VAL A 148 31.63 16.83 -10.65
C VAL A 148 31.56 16.65 -9.13
N VAL A 149 30.88 15.59 -8.69
CA VAL A 149 30.84 15.16 -7.29
C VAL A 149 32.04 14.27 -6.98
N SER A 150 32.58 14.36 -5.76
CA SER A 150 33.74 13.56 -5.33
C SER A 150 33.59 13.13 -3.87
N SER A 151 33.99 11.90 -3.56
CA SER A 151 34.05 11.38 -2.19
C SER A 151 35.19 10.37 -2.07
N GLY A 152 36.14 10.65 -1.16
CA GLY A 152 37.40 9.91 -1.08
C GLY A 152 38.17 9.97 -2.41
N ALA A 153 38.44 8.81 -3.00
CA ALA A 153 39.08 8.69 -4.31
C ALA A 153 38.08 8.56 -5.49
N ALA A 154 36.78 8.42 -5.21
CA ALA A 154 35.75 8.33 -6.24
C ALA A 154 35.33 9.72 -6.69
N SER A 155 35.21 9.93 -8.00
CA SER A 155 34.83 11.21 -8.59
C SER A 155 34.09 11.00 -9.91
N GLY A 156 33.10 11.84 -10.20
CA GLY A 156 32.35 11.79 -11.46
C GLY A 156 31.32 12.92 -11.60
N LYS A 157 30.97 13.26 -12.84
CA LYS A 157 29.91 14.22 -13.15
C LYS A 157 28.61 13.81 -12.43
N ALA A 158 27.98 14.69 -11.65
CA ALA A 158 26.65 14.41 -11.11
C ALA A 158 25.67 14.14 -12.26
N ALA A 159 24.74 13.20 -12.07
CA ALA A 159 23.61 13.00 -12.98
C ALA A 159 22.43 13.92 -12.60
N PHE A 160 22.21 14.09 -11.30
CA PHE A 160 21.16 14.94 -10.73
C PHE A 160 21.71 15.76 -9.57
N LEU A 161 21.18 16.97 -9.41
CA LEU A 161 21.54 17.97 -8.41
C LEU A 161 20.31 18.33 -7.58
N PHE A 162 20.53 18.69 -6.32
CA PHE A 162 19.50 18.94 -5.31
C PHE A 162 19.89 20.16 -4.47
N SER A 163 18.90 20.98 -4.10
CA SER A 163 19.00 22.03 -3.08
C SER A 163 18.22 21.63 -1.82
N SER A 164 18.36 22.40 -0.74
CA SER A 164 17.62 22.17 0.51
C SER A 164 17.31 23.46 1.29
N LEU A 165 16.30 23.38 2.16
CA LEU A 165 15.95 24.44 3.11
C LEU A 165 17.07 24.78 4.11
N THR A 166 18.08 23.91 4.21
CA THR A 166 19.26 24.06 5.08
C THR A 166 20.46 24.71 4.40
N GLY A 167 20.32 25.21 3.16
CA GLY A 167 21.36 25.93 2.43
C GLY A 167 22.42 25.03 1.78
N ASN A 168 22.13 23.74 1.62
CA ASN A 168 23.04 22.78 0.98
C ASN A 168 22.76 22.67 -0.52
N ILE A 169 23.83 22.41 -1.28
CA ILE A 169 23.76 21.94 -2.67
C ILE A 169 24.41 20.56 -2.72
N SER A 170 23.63 19.55 -3.10
CA SER A 170 24.03 18.15 -3.17
C SER A 170 23.94 17.62 -4.60
N GLY A 171 24.74 16.60 -4.92
CA GLY A 171 24.71 15.94 -6.22
C GLY A 171 24.90 14.43 -6.12
N TRP A 172 24.30 13.68 -7.04
CA TRP A 172 24.40 12.21 -7.07
C TRP A 172 25.09 11.71 -8.34
N ASN A 173 25.93 10.69 -8.20
CA ASN A 173 26.49 9.89 -9.29
C ASN A 173 26.48 8.41 -8.86
N PRO A 174 26.09 7.45 -9.74
CA PRO A 174 25.98 6.03 -9.39
C PRO A 174 27.31 5.34 -9.02
N ASN A 175 28.45 6.03 -9.16
CA ASN A 175 29.78 5.53 -8.84
C ASN A 175 30.48 6.31 -7.69
N VAL A 176 29.79 7.24 -7.02
CA VAL A 176 30.34 8.05 -5.92
C VAL A 176 29.42 7.90 -4.70
N PRO A 177 29.91 7.43 -3.53
CA PRO A 177 31.31 7.10 -3.21
C PRO A 177 31.81 5.76 -3.80
N ALA A 178 30.92 4.92 -4.33
CA ALA A 178 31.28 3.65 -4.98
C ALA A 178 30.24 3.27 -6.07
N ALA A 179 30.57 2.29 -6.91
CA ALA A 179 29.67 1.73 -7.91
C ALA A 179 28.40 1.13 -7.26
N GLY A 180 27.22 1.53 -7.74
CA GLY A 180 25.94 1.18 -7.15
C GLY A 180 25.46 2.16 -6.06
N SER A 181 26.04 3.36 -5.95
CA SER A 181 25.68 4.34 -4.92
C SER A 181 24.19 4.73 -4.94
N THR A 182 23.57 4.68 -3.76
CA THR A 182 22.21 5.18 -3.48
C THR A 182 22.21 6.42 -2.59
N THR A 183 23.33 7.16 -2.52
CA THR A 183 23.48 8.33 -1.63
C THR A 183 24.11 9.49 -2.39
N ALA A 184 23.52 10.69 -2.32
CA ALA A 184 24.10 11.91 -2.88
C ALA A 184 25.24 12.45 -1.98
N VAL A 185 25.99 13.44 -2.47
CA VAL A 185 27.11 14.08 -1.77
C VAL A 185 26.88 15.58 -1.70
N ILE A 186 27.04 16.18 -0.51
CA ILE A 186 27.02 17.65 -0.33
C ILE A 186 28.28 18.23 -0.97
N MET A 187 28.11 19.19 -1.88
CA MET A 187 29.21 19.87 -2.59
C MET A 187 29.36 21.34 -2.21
N SER A 188 28.30 21.96 -1.68
CA SER A 188 28.33 23.31 -1.10
C SER A 188 27.36 23.39 0.09
N SER A 189 27.68 24.17 1.11
CA SER A 189 26.88 24.33 2.32
C SER A 189 26.98 25.78 2.79
N ASN A 190 25.84 26.47 2.80
CA ASN A 190 25.75 27.93 2.95
C ASN A 190 24.78 28.23 4.11
N ALA A 191 25.31 28.17 5.34
CA ALA A 191 24.50 28.22 6.55
C ALA A 191 23.66 29.51 6.65
N GLY A 192 22.35 29.36 6.86
CA GLY A 192 21.39 30.47 6.94
C GLY A 192 20.72 30.86 5.62
N HIS A 193 21.14 30.27 4.50
CA HIS A 193 20.41 30.36 3.23
C HIS A 193 19.29 29.31 3.19
N VAL A 194 18.17 29.61 2.54
CA VAL A 194 17.02 28.71 2.40
C VAL A 194 16.76 28.49 0.93
N TYR A 195 17.37 27.44 0.35
CA TYR A 195 17.24 27.15 -1.07
C TYR A 195 15.97 26.36 -1.35
N THR A 196 15.08 26.96 -2.13
CA THR A 196 13.75 26.42 -2.44
C THR A 196 13.70 25.82 -3.84
N GLY A 197 14.07 26.61 -4.86
CA GLY A 197 14.14 26.15 -6.26
C GLY A 197 15.51 25.62 -6.68
N LEU A 198 15.59 25.11 -7.93
CA LEU A 198 16.88 24.80 -8.59
C LEU A 198 16.74 24.71 -10.12
N ALA A 199 17.61 25.40 -10.86
CA ALA A 199 17.75 25.26 -12.31
C ALA A 199 19.22 25.32 -12.76
N THR A 200 19.57 24.70 -13.89
CA THR A 200 20.86 24.95 -14.57
C THR A 200 20.68 25.87 -15.78
N GLY A 201 21.76 26.48 -16.25
CA GLY A 201 21.76 27.24 -17.50
C GLY A 201 23.11 27.86 -17.84
N THR A 202 23.32 28.08 -19.14
CA THR A 202 24.62 28.51 -19.67
C THR A 202 24.72 30.04 -19.81
N SER A 203 25.78 30.64 -19.27
CA SER A 203 26.09 32.08 -19.37
C SER A 203 27.59 32.33 -19.55
N GLY A 204 28.17 31.83 -20.66
CA GLY A 204 29.64 31.81 -20.89
C GLY A 204 30.37 30.65 -20.18
N GLY A 205 29.61 29.83 -19.46
CA GLY A 205 29.95 28.60 -18.74
C GLY A 205 28.63 28.04 -18.18
N GLU A 206 28.61 26.83 -17.63
CA GLU A 206 27.39 26.29 -17.02
C GLU A 206 27.26 26.74 -15.55
N PHE A 207 26.07 27.21 -15.17
CA PHE A 207 25.75 27.70 -13.84
C PHE A 207 24.51 27.02 -13.27
N LEU A 208 24.41 27.03 -11.95
CA LEU A 208 23.30 26.52 -11.14
C LEU A 208 22.68 27.68 -10.39
N TYR A 209 21.36 27.86 -10.51
CA TYR A 209 20.60 28.99 -9.97
C TYR A 209 19.70 28.47 -8.85
N ALA A 210 19.92 28.98 -7.63
CA ALA A 210 19.20 28.60 -6.42
C ALA A 210 18.50 29.84 -5.83
N PRO A 211 17.15 29.92 -5.88
CA PRO A 211 16.38 30.93 -5.16
C PRO A 211 16.62 30.76 -3.66
N ASP A 212 17.09 31.83 -3.01
CA ASP A 212 17.28 31.90 -1.57
C ASP A 212 16.15 32.73 -0.96
N PHE A 213 15.16 32.03 -0.41
CA PHE A 213 13.99 32.66 0.17
C PHE A 213 14.32 33.41 1.48
N ALA A 214 15.44 33.11 2.14
CA ALA A 214 15.85 33.84 3.35
C ALA A 214 16.45 35.21 3.03
N SER A 215 17.37 35.31 2.04
CA SER A 215 17.98 36.60 1.68
C SER A 215 17.30 37.37 0.54
N GLY A 216 16.27 36.79 -0.08
CA GLY A 216 15.47 37.43 -1.13
C GLY A 216 16.15 37.52 -2.48
N LYS A 217 17.01 36.55 -2.81
CA LYS A 217 17.92 36.56 -3.97
C LYS A 217 17.84 35.27 -4.77
N ILE A 218 18.59 35.23 -5.87
CA ILE A 218 19.00 33.98 -6.50
C ILE A 218 20.52 33.91 -6.36
N ASP A 219 20.97 32.94 -5.58
CA ASP A 219 22.37 32.55 -5.53
C ASP A 219 22.73 31.76 -6.80
N VAL A 220 23.93 32.00 -7.31
CA VAL A 220 24.40 31.39 -8.56
C VAL A 220 25.73 30.70 -8.32
N PHE A 221 25.80 29.40 -8.56
CA PHE A 221 27.02 28.61 -8.44
C PHE A 221 27.59 28.32 -9.83
N ASN A 222 28.92 28.40 -9.99
CA ASN A 222 29.58 27.92 -11.21
C ASN A 222 29.64 26.38 -11.23
N SER A 223 30.09 25.79 -12.33
CA SER A 223 30.18 24.33 -12.48
C SER A 223 31.18 23.61 -11.57
N SER A 224 31.90 24.34 -10.70
CA SER A 224 32.70 23.81 -9.58
C SER A 224 32.04 24.02 -8.21
N PHE A 225 30.72 24.27 -8.16
CA PHE A 225 29.92 24.56 -6.96
C PHE A 225 30.36 25.80 -6.15
N VAL A 226 31.13 26.72 -6.75
CA VAL A 226 31.55 27.96 -6.09
C VAL A 226 30.48 29.04 -6.29
N LEU A 227 29.97 29.58 -5.18
CA LEU A 227 29.02 30.70 -5.19
C LEU A 227 29.64 31.94 -5.85
N GLN A 228 28.91 32.57 -6.77
CA GLN A 228 29.34 33.72 -7.54
C GLN A 228 28.89 35.04 -6.88
N PRO A 229 29.64 36.15 -7.05
CA PRO A 229 29.20 37.46 -6.57
C PRO A 229 27.89 37.88 -7.23
N SER A 230 26.91 38.32 -6.45
CA SER A 230 25.58 38.76 -6.96
C SER A 230 25.66 39.94 -7.94
N ALA A 231 26.73 40.74 -7.90
CA ALA A 231 26.99 41.79 -8.89
C ALA A 231 27.19 41.24 -10.33
N SER A 232 27.54 39.96 -10.48
CA SER A 232 27.65 39.26 -11.78
C SER A 232 26.31 38.75 -12.32
N PHE A 233 25.31 38.58 -11.44
CA PHE A 233 23.99 38.02 -11.76
C PHE A 233 22.92 38.81 -10.99
N PRO A 234 22.51 40.00 -11.48
CA PRO A 234 21.86 40.99 -10.63
C PRO A 234 20.42 40.63 -10.22
N PHE A 235 19.67 39.90 -11.06
CA PHE A 235 18.25 39.53 -10.86
C PHE A 235 17.32 40.68 -10.42
N ALA A 236 17.71 41.92 -10.73
CA ALA A 236 17.10 43.12 -10.20
C ALA A 236 15.77 43.43 -10.90
N ASP A 237 14.69 43.56 -10.12
CA ASP A 237 13.41 44.04 -10.60
C ASP A 237 12.76 45.01 -9.59
N PRO A 238 12.76 46.34 -9.86
CA PRO A 238 12.12 47.32 -8.97
C PRO A 238 10.58 47.28 -8.98
N THR A 239 9.96 46.37 -9.75
CA THR A 239 8.51 46.14 -9.73
C THR A 239 8.06 45.03 -8.75
N ILE A 240 9.00 44.31 -8.12
CA ILE A 240 8.71 43.36 -7.07
C ILE A 240 8.69 44.09 -5.72
N PRO A 241 7.61 44.00 -4.91
CA PRO A 241 7.53 44.72 -3.64
C PRO A 241 8.51 44.20 -2.58
N THR A 242 9.15 45.11 -1.85
CA THR A 242 10.15 44.84 -0.79
C THR A 242 9.88 45.63 0.51
N THR A 243 8.67 46.18 0.63
CA THR A 243 8.22 46.98 1.78
C THR A 243 7.74 46.08 2.92
N PRO A 244 8.11 46.31 4.19
CA PRO A 244 7.66 45.48 5.32
C PRO A 244 6.15 45.21 5.34
N GLY A 245 5.75 43.95 5.53
CA GLY A 245 4.36 43.47 5.43
C GLY A 245 3.85 43.23 4.00
N ASN A 246 4.63 43.61 2.98
CA ASN A 246 4.36 43.42 1.57
C ASN A 246 5.69 43.25 0.81
N THR A 247 6.44 42.21 1.20
CA THR A 247 7.74 41.81 0.62
C THR A 247 7.57 40.49 -0.12
N TYR A 248 8.24 40.34 -1.25
CA TYR A 248 8.21 39.12 -2.08
C TYR A 248 9.62 38.66 -2.40
N HIS A 249 9.90 37.38 -2.17
CA HIS A 249 11.22 36.77 -2.41
C HIS A 249 11.14 35.71 -3.52
N PRO A 250 12.23 35.48 -4.28
CA PRO A 250 12.31 34.40 -5.26
C PRO A 250 12.00 33.05 -4.61
N PHE A 251 10.97 32.35 -5.11
CA PHE A 251 10.43 31.13 -4.52
C PHE A 251 10.77 29.89 -5.34
N ASN A 252 10.72 29.97 -6.68
CA ASN A 252 11.28 28.95 -7.56
C ASN A 252 11.93 29.58 -8.82
N VAL A 253 12.76 28.82 -9.53
CA VAL A 253 13.33 29.20 -10.83
C VAL A 253 13.35 28.00 -11.76
N GLN A 254 12.92 28.19 -13.00
CA GLN A 254 12.94 27.14 -14.04
C GLN A 254 13.53 27.69 -15.35
N ASN A 255 14.42 26.91 -15.98
CA ASN A 255 14.99 27.27 -17.29
C ASN A 255 14.12 26.70 -18.41
N ILE A 256 13.39 27.58 -19.10
CA ILE A 256 12.45 27.22 -20.18
C ILE A 256 12.92 27.89 -21.46
N GLY A 257 13.36 27.10 -22.44
CA GLY A 257 13.83 27.60 -23.73
C GLY A 257 15.08 28.50 -23.66
N GLY A 258 15.92 28.33 -22.62
CA GLY A 258 17.11 29.17 -22.40
C GLY A 258 16.83 30.48 -21.63
N SER A 259 15.61 30.68 -21.15
CA SER A 259 15.24 31.81 -20.28
C SER A 259 14.90 31.32 -18.88
N LEU A 260 15.34 32.04 -17.86
CA LEU A 260 15.02 31.76 -16.46
C LEU A 260 13.67 32.41 -16.11
N TYR A 261 12.67 31.58 -15.85
CA TYR A 261 11.40 32.01 -15.28
C TYR A 261 11.50 31.89 -13.77
N VAL A 262 11.43 33.03 -13.07
CA VAL A 262 11.52 33.14 -11.62
C VAL A 262 10.13 33.41 -11.08
N THR A 263 9.65 32.57 -10.18
CA THR A 263 8.45 32.83 -9.40
C THR A 263 8.83 33.52 -8.10
N TYR A 264 7.93 34.35 -7.57
CA TYR A 264 8.09 35.03 -6.28
C TYR A 264 6.83 34.80 -5.46
N ALA A 265 6.99 34.40 -4.20
CA ALA A 265 5.91 34.32 -3.21
C ALA A 265 6.06 35.45 -2.19
N LYS A 266 4.95 35.83 -1.56
CA LYS A 266 4.95 36.80 -0.46
C LYS A 266 5.66 36.21 0.76
N VAL A 267 6.41 37.04 1.49
CA VAL A 267 7.06 36.67 2.76
C VAL A 267 6.09 36.94 3.90
N GLY A 268 5.65 35.88 4.57
CA GLY A 268 4.71 35.90 5.69
C GLY A 268 5.38 36.06 7.05
N THR A 269 4.59 35.87 8.11
CA THR A 269 5.07 35.81 9.49
C THR A 269 6.10 34.70 9.68
N GLY A 270 7.20 35.01 10.38
CA GLY A 270 8.30 34.06 10.57
C GLY A 270 9.24 33.89 9.37
N GLY A 271 9.01 34.57 8.25
CA GLY A 271 9.92 34.56 7.09
C GLY A 271 9.72 33.41 6.10
N ARG A 272 8.64 32.62 6.26
CA ARG A 272 8.20 31.62 5.27
C ARG A 272 7.39 32.26 4.14
N SER A 273 7.06 31.47 3.11
CA SER A 273 6.05 31.82 2.11
C SER A 273 4.68 32.04 2.75
N GLU A 274 3.89 32.98 2.21
CA GLU A 274 2.50 33.22 2.59
C GLU A 274 1.58 32.85 1.42
N ALA A 275 0.81 31.77 1.58
CA ALA A 275 -0.28 31.43 0.68
C ALA A 275 -1.38 32.51 0.69
N GLY A 276 -2.16 32.59 -0.40
CA GLY A 276 -3.25 33.53 -0.60
C GLY A 276 -3.35 34.00 -2.06
N VAL A 277 -4.57 34.10 -2.60
CA VAL A 277 -4.79 34.61 -3.96
C VAL A 277 -4.33 36.07 -4.06
N GLY A 278 -3.36 36.30 -4.94
CA GLY A 278 -2.67 37.58 -5.10
C GLY A 278 -1.24 37.60 -4.54
N ASN A 279 -0.86 36.65 -3.68
CA ASN A 279 0.46 36.54 -3.07
C ASN A 279 1.50 35.93 -4.02
N GLY A 280 1.58 36.41 -5.27
CA GLY A 280 2.54 35.90 -6.25
C GLY A 280 2.89 36.83 -7.42
N PHE A 281 4.11 36.66 -7.94
CA PHE A 281 4.59 37.25 -9.20
C PHE A 281 5.40 36.22 -10.00
N VAL A 282 5.49 36.39 -11.32
CA VAL A 282 6.45 35.66 -12.17
C VAL A 282 7.19 36.65 -13.08
N ARG A 283 8.48 36.43 -13.27
CA ARG A 283 9.38 37.25 -14.11
C ARG A 283 10.25 36.37 -15.01
N ARG A 284 10.67 36.92 -16.15
CA ARG A 284 11.62 36.29 -17.06
C ARG A 284 12.95 37.04 -17.02
N PHE A 285 14.04 36.28 -16.95
CA PHE A 285 15.42 36.75 -17.03
C PHE A 285 16.18 35.94 -18.08
N ASN A 286 17.27 36.48 -18.61
CA ASN A 286 18.28 35.65 -19.28
C ASN A 286 19.19 34.94 -18.24
N THR A 287 20.03 34.02 -18.68
CA THR A 287 20.98 33.29 -17.81
C THR A 287 22.05 34.18 -17.16
N ALA A 288 22.26 35.41 -17.65
CA ALA A 288 23.10 36.42 -17.01
C ALA A 288 22.35 37.22 -15.92
N GLY A 289 21.13 36.82 -15.53
CA GLY A 289 20.33 37.48 -14.49
C GLY A 289 19.78 38.85 -14.88
N VAL A 290 19.73 39.19 -16.17
CA VAL A 290 19.16 40.44 -16.68
C VAL A 290 17.68 40.25 -17.01
N ARG A 291 16.81 41.12 -16.47
CA ARG A 291 15.36 41.03 -16.63
C ARG A 291 14.92 41.31 -18.06
N ASP A 292 13.99 40.50 -18.57
CA ASP A 292 13.15 40.84 -19.72
C ASP A 292 11.97 41.73 -19.26
N LEU A 293 11.89 42.92 -19.84
CA LEU A 293 10.83 43.91 -19.55
C LEU A 293 9.57 43.73 -20.41
N THR A 294 9.60 42.84 -21.42
CA THR A 294 8.44 42.51 -22.27
C THR A 294 7.50 41.48 -21.65
N PHE A 295 7.93 40.84 -20.56
CA PHE A 295 7.18 39.82 -19.84
C PHE A 295 7.06 40.13 -18.35
N GLY A 296 5.92 39.79 -17.78
CA GLY A 296 5.73 39.70 -16.34
C GLY A 296 4.30 39.30 -15.99
N ILE A 297 4.16 38.29 -15.13
CA ILE A 297 2.88 37.98 -14.50
C ILE A 297 2.86 38.70 -13.16
N ASN A 298 1.88 39.56 -12.95
CA ASN A 298 1.70 40.29 -11.69
C ASN A 298 0.71 39.57 -10.77
N ASN A 299 0.56 40.10 -9.56
CA ASN A 299 -0.50 39.73 -8.64
C ASN A 299 -1.89 39.71 -9.32
N GLY A 300 -2.72 38.76 -8.88
CA GLY A 300 -3.94 38.36 -9.56
C GLY A 300 -4.32 36.96 -9.08
N ALA A 301 -4.52 36.01 -9.99
CA ALA A 301 -4.80 34.62 -9.62
C ALA A 301 -3.61 33.88 -8.97
N LEU A 302 -2.39 34.41 -9.05
CA LEU A 302 -1.19 33.75 -8.49
C LEU A 302 -1.28 33.61 -6.96
N ASN A 303 -1.01 32.41 -6.46
CA ASN A 303 -1.05 32.04 -5.04
C ASN A 303 0.21 31.24 -4.69
N ALA A 304 1.22 31.89 -4.08
CA ALA A 304 2.54 31.31 -3.81
C ALA A 304 3.10 30.45 -4.99
N PRO A 305 3.30 31.03 -6.20
CA PRO A 305 3.54 30.28 -7.42
C PRO A 305 4.88 29.51 -7.42
N TRP A 306 4.87 28.25 -7.89
CA TRP A 306 6.02 27.35 -7.87
C TRP A 306 6.32 26.69 -9.22
N GLY A 307 5.39 25.88 -9.74
CA GLY A 307 5.55 25.21 -11.03
C GLY A 307 5.49 26.21 -12.18
N ALA A 308 6.38 26.12 -13.16
CA ALA A 308 6.35 26.96 -14.35
C ALA A 308 6.77 26.14 -15.58
N VAL A 309 5.84 25.80 -16.47
CA VAL A 309 6.12 24.89 -17.60
C VAL A 309 5.43 25.35 -18.89
N LEU A 310 6.12 25.26 -20.03
CA LEU A 310 5.53 25.53 -21.34
C LEU A 310 4.78 24.28 -21.82
N ALA A 311 3.50 24.43 -22.13
CA ALA A 311 2.66 23.35 -22.62
C ALA A 311 2.99 22.97 -24.08
N PRO A 312 2.99 21.67 -24.45
CA PRO A 312 3.05 21.26 -25.84
C PRO A 312 1.78 21.72 -26.59
N ALA A 313 1.84 21.85 -27.91
CA ALA A 313 0.69 22.27 -28.72
C ALA A 313 -0.52 21.32 -28.66
N SER A 314 -0.33 20.11 -28.12
CA SER A 314 -1.35 19.08 -27.91
C SER A 314 -2.14 19.21 -26.59
N PHE A 315 -1.76 20.12 -25.67
CA PHE A 315 -2.35 20.22 -24.33
C PHE A 315 -3.71 20.93 -24.28
N GLY A 316 -4.65 20.50 -25.13
CA GLY A 316 -6.01 21.06 -25.19
C GLY A 316 -6.04 22.55 -25.55
N ILE A 317 -6.99 23.28 -24.99
CA ILE A 317 -7.15 24.74 -25.21
C ILE A 317 -5.96 25.58 -24.72
N PHE A 318 -5.14 25.04 -23.81
CA PHE A 318 -3.93 25.68 -23.30
C PHE A 318 -2.65 25.17 -23.99
N GLY A 319 -2.76 24.56 -25.17
CA GLY A 319 -1.59 24.19 -25.98
C GLY A 319 -0.70 25.40 -26.29
N SER A 320 0.61 25.26 -26.08
CA SER A 320 1.61 26.35 -26.17
C SER A 320 1.44 27.51 -25.16
N ALA A 321 0.59 27.39 -24.13
CA ALA A 321 0.56 28.33 -23.01
C ALA A 321 1.73 28.09 -22.03
N LEU A 322 2.12 29.12 -21.28
CA LEU A 322 2.90 28.96 -20.06
C LEU A 322 1.95 28.64 -18.91
N LEU A 323 2.08 27.45 -18.33
CA LEU A 323 1.31 27.03 -17.16
C LEU A 323 2.08 27.39 -15.89
N ILE A 324 1.40 28.01 -14.94
CA ILE A 324 1.93 28.30 -13.59
C ILE A 324 1.12 27.49 -12.57
N GLY A 325 1.83 26.70 -11.77
CA GLY A 325 1.32 25.99 -10.60
C GLY A 325 1.46 26.87 -9.35
N ASN A 326 0.48 26.77 -8.47
CA ASN A 326 0.28 27.64 -7.31
C ASN A 326 0.13 26.75 -6.08
N PHE A 327 0.94 26.99 -5.06
CA PHE A 327 1.03 26.14 -3.89
C PHE A 327 -0.23 26.20 -3.04
N GLY A 328 -0.70 27.41 -2.71
CA GLY A 328 -1.74 27.58 -1.68
C GLY A 328 -3.10 26.99 -2.03
N GLU A 329 -3.69 26.37 -1.01
CA GLU A 329 -4.88 25.52 -1.00
C GLU A 329 -6.21 26.21 -1.37
N GLY A 330 -7.30 25.42 -1.39
CA GLY A 330 -8.70 25.86 -1.47
C GLY A 330 -9.08 26.60 -2.76
N ASN A 331 -8.17 26.65 -3.74
CA ASN A 331 -8.26 27.45 -4.95
C ASN A 331 -7.74 26.65 -6.16
N PRO A 332 -8.10 27.01 -7.40
CA PRO A 332 -7.58 26.33 -8.58
C PRO A 332 -6.07 26.49 -8.74
N SER A 333 -5.32 25.40 -8.67
CA SER A 333 -3.87 25.44 -8.50
C SER A 333 -3.11 25.73 -9.79
N ILE A 334 -3.71 25.59 -10.98
CA ILE A 334 -3.01 25.76 -12.28
C ILE A 334 -3.68 26.80 -13.19
N HIS A 335 -2.89 27.82 -13.56
CA HIS A 335 -3.30 28.93 -14.43
C HIS A 335 -2.45 28.99 -15.71
N ALA A 336 -3.09 29.31 -16.83
CA ALA A 336 -2.46 29.42 -18.13
C ALA A 336 -2.23 30.89 -18.52
N TYR A 337 -1.06 31.18 -19.08
CA TYR A 337 -0.62 32.52 -19.47
C TYR A 337 0.04 32.52 -20.85
N SER A 338 0.06 33.68 -21.52
CA SER A 338 0.83 33.87 -22.74
C SER A 338 2.33 33.76 -22.43
N PRO A 339 3.08 32.83 -23.07
CA PRO A 339 4.53 32.74 -22.88
C PRO A 339 5.26 33.98 -23.42
N THR A 340 4.64 34.78 -24.29
CA THR A 340 5.25 36.00 -24.82
C THR A 340 5.22 37.13 -23.80
N THR A 341 4.06 37.41 -23.21
CA THR A 341 3.80 38.64 -22.41
C THR A 341 3.52 38.41 -20.92
N GLY A 342 3.05 37.22 -20.53
CA GLY A 342 2.52 36.97 -19.18
C GLY A 342 1.04 37.34 -19.01
N ALA A 343 0.31 37.66 -20.07
CA ALA A 343 -1.15 37.88 -20.00
C ALA A 343 -1.90 36.58 -19.67
N PHE A 344 -2.87 36.64 -18.76
CA PHE A 344 -3.71 35.49 -18.36
C PHE A 344 -4.58 35.00 -19.52
N LEU A 345 -4.67 33.68 -19.68
CA LEU A 345 -5.46 32.99 -20.72
C LEU A 345 -6.62 32.18 -20.14
N GLY A 346 -6.50 31.70 -18.90
CA GLY A 346 -7.53 30.91 -18.23
C GLY A 346 -6.97 30.03 -17.10
N THR A 347 -7.84 29.18 -16.55
CA THR A 347 -7.53 28.23 -15.48
C THR A 347 -7.74 26.82 -16.02
N VAL A 348 -6.89 25.87 -15.59
CA VAL A 348 -7.08 24.44 -15.92
C VAL A 348 -8.27 23.92 -15.14
N GLN A 349 -9.25 23.34 -15.83
CA GLN A 349 -10.54 22.93 -15.24
C GLN A 349 -10.80 21.43 -15.38
N ASP A 350 -11.54 20.87 -14.43
CA ASP A 350 -11.96 19.47 -14.37
C ASP A 350 -13.11 19.16 -15.35
N GLU A 351 -13.66 17.95 -15.27
CA GLU A 351 -14.83 17.53 -16.05
C GLU A 351 -16.18 18.03 -15.50
N SER A 352 -16.18 18.65 -14.32
CA SER A 352 -17.32 19.37 -13.74
C SER A 352 -17.34 20.86 -14.13
N GLY A 353 -16.26 21.38 -14.71
CA GLY A 353 -16.10 22.80 -15.06
C GLY A 353 -15.58 23.68 -13.92
N ASN A 354 -15.13 23.08 -12.82
CA ASN A 354 -14.43 23.78 -11.76
C ASN A 354 -12.95 23.90 -12.10
N GLY A 355 -12.28 24.96 -11.64
CA GLY A 355 -10.82 25.02 -11.72
C GLY A 355 -10.19 23.94 -10.83
N ILE A 356 -9.23 23.17 -11.36
CA ILE A 356 -8.63 22.03 -10.65
C ILE A 356 -7.88 22.53 -9.42
N ALA A 357 -8.39 22.19 -8.24
CA ALA A 357 -7.67 22.26 -6.98
C ALA A 357 -6.87 20.95 -6.81
N ILE A 358 -5.55 21.07 -6.86
CA ILE A 358 -4.60 20.09 -6.31
C ILE A 358 -4.06 20.74 -5.04
N ASP A 359 -4.27 20.06 -3.93
CA ASP A 359 -3.80 20.49 -2.62
C ASP A 359 -2.27 20.62 -2.59
N GLU A 360 -1.76 21.67 -1.97
CA GLU A 360 -0.33 22.01 -1.84
C GLU A 360 0.55 21.67 -3.07
N LEU A 361 0.17 22.25 -4.23
CA LEU A 361 0.78 21.93 -5.52
C LEU A 361 2.21 22.51 -5.68
N TRP A 362 3.18 21.60 -5.78
CA TRP A 362 4.56 21.89 -6.08
C TRP A 362 4.87 21.83 -7.59
N ALA A 363 5.64 20.83 -8.05
CA ALA A 363 6.29 20.86 -9.35
C ALA A 363 5.32 20.55 -10.50
N LEU A 364 5.58 21.12 -11.68
CA LEU A 364 4.86 20.86 -12.93
C LEU A 364 5.84 20.49 -14.04
N ARG A 365 5.59 19.38 -14.76
CA ARG A 365 6.48 18.89 -15.82
C ARG A 365 5.78 18.04 -16.87
N PHE A 366 6.00 18.31 -18.15
CA PHE A 366 5.61 17.39 -19.23
C PHE A 366 6.57 16.20 -19.33
N GLY A 367 6.04 15.04 -19.75
CA GLY A 367 6.84 13.83 -19.90
C GLY A 367 7.94 13.94 -20.97
N ASN A 368 8.95 13.07 -20.88
CA ASN A 368 10.10 13.04 -21.80
C ASN A 368 9.95 12.06 -22.98
N GLY A 369 8.91 11.22 -23.00
CA GLY A 369 8.67 10.21 -24.03
C GLY A 369 9.58 8.98 -23.94
N GLY A 370 10.53 8.96 -22.99
CA GLY A 370 11.28 7.80 -22.56
C GLY A 370 10.67 7.22 -21.27
N ASN A 371 11.51 6.92 -20.27
CA ASN A 371 11.01 6.37 -19.01
C ASN A 371 10.30 7.41 -18.11
N GLY A 372 10.32 8.70 -18.43
CA GLY A 372 9.77 9.78 -17.61
C GLY A 372 8.52 10.39 -18.24
N GLY A 373 7.48 9.60 -18.45
CA GLY A 373 6.14 10.07 -18.82
C GLY A 373 5.90 10.36 -20.31
N ASP A 374 4.62 10.42 -20.70
CA ASP A 374 4.20 10.81 -22.04
C ASP A 374 4.35 12.32 -22.29
N VAL A 375 4.80 12.71 -23.48
CA VAL A 375 5.14 14.11 -23.82
C VAL A 375 3.94 15.06 -23.87
N ASN A 376 2.71 14.54 -23.93
CA ASN A 376 1.46 15.32 -23.96
C ASN A 376 0.79 15.39 -22.57
N THR A 377 1.30 14.60 -21.61
CA THR A 377 0.77 14.51 -20.25
C THR A 377 1.53 15.46 -19.34
N LEU A 378 0.81 16.29 -18.59
CA LEU A 378 1.37 17.10 -17.53
C LEU A 378 1.46 16.26 -16.26
N TYR A 379 2.65 16.05 -15.73
CA TYR A 379 2.87 15.41 -14.43
C TYR A 379 3.09 16.48 -13.37
N PHE A 380 2.64 16.20 -12.16
CA PHE A 380 2.77 17.12 -11.03
C PHE A 380 3.21 16.42 -9.76
N THR A 381 3.84 17.16 -8.86
CA THR A 381 4.02 16.75 -7.47
C THR A 381 3.34 17.73 -6.53
N ALA A 382 2.83 17.23 -5.42
CA ALA A 382 2.06 17.96 -4.42
C ALA A 382 2.32 17.34 -3.02
N GLY A 383 2.16 18.13 -1.96
CA GLY A 383 2.36 17.69 -0.58
C GLY A 383 1.10 17.89 0.28
N PRO A 384 -0.01 17.16 0.01
CA PRO A 384 -1.30 17.41 0.65
C PRO A 384 -1.24 17.26 2.18
N ALA A 385 -2.26 17.81 2.85
CA ALA A 385 -2.41 17.86 4.31
C ALA A 385 -1.26 18.63 5.00
N GLU A 386 -1.16 19.94 4.75
CA GLU A 386 -0.13 20.86 5.30
C GLU A 386 1.30 20.24 5.31
N GLU A 387 1.79 19.86 4.13
CA GLU A 387 3.11 19.28 3.90
C GLU A 387 3.38 17.90 4.58
N GLU A 388 2.38 17.22 5.15
CA GLU A 388 2.57 15.92 5.86
C GLU A 388 2.62 14.69 4.96
N HIS A 389 1.95 14.74 3.79
CA HIS A 389 1.88 13.64 2.83
C HIS A 389 2.48 14.00 1.46
N GLY A 390 2.34 13.14 0.46
CA GLY A 390 2.77 13.46 -0.89
C GLY A 390 2.08 12.71 -2.02
N LEU A 391 1.92 13.40 -3.15
CA LEU A 391 1.24 12.93 -4.34
C LEU A 391 2.08 13.20 -5.60
N LEU A 392 2.33 12.16 -6.38
CA LEU A 392 2.71 12.24 -7.79
C LEU A 392 1.46 11.95 -8.64
N GLY A 393 0.97 12.96 -9.34
CA GLY A 393 -0.20 12.83 -10.21
C GLY A 393 0.08 13.21 -11.66
N SER A 394 -0.94 13.11 -12.49
CA SER A 394 -0.92 13.62 -13.85
C SER A 394 -2.26 14.22 -14.29
N LEU A 395 -2.17 15.07 -15.32
CA LEU A 395 -3.26 15.80 -15.96
C LEU A 395 -3.19 15.60 -17.48
N GLN A 396 -4.30 15.13 -18.06
CA GLN A 396 -4.46 14.95 -19.52
C GLN A 396 -5.69 15.71 -20.03
N PRO A 397 -5.63 16.40 -21.20
CA PRO A 397 -6.82 16.98 -21.81
C PRO A 397 -7.83 15.88 -22.17
N THR A 398 -9.11 16.09 -21.87
CA THR A 398 -10.17 15.10 -22.13
C THR A 398 -10.43 14.93 -23.64
N THR A 399 -10.58 13.69 -24.09
CA THR A 399 -10.87 13.38 -25.50
C THR A 399 -12.36 13.45 -25.85
N ALA A 400 -13.23 13.55 -24.85
CA ALA A 400 -14.67 13.72 -24.96
C ALA A 400 -15.23 14.43 -23.71
N SER A 401 -16.43 14.99 -23.81
CA SER A 401 -17.19 15.51 -22.66
C SER A 401 -17.52 14.39 -21.68
N ALA A 402 -17.56 14.71 -20.37
CA ALA A 402 -18.20 13.80 -19.42
C ALA A 402 -19.70 13.69 -19.70
N THR A 403 -20.25 12.51 -19.45
CA THR A 403 -21.70 12.22 -19.50
C THR A 403 -22.21 11.71 -18.16
N SER A 404 -21.32 11.37 -17.23
CA SER A 404 -21.59 11.00 -15.86
C SER A 404 -20.48 11.54 -14.96
N LEU A 405 -20.83 11.90 -13.72
CA LEU A 405 -19.89 12.38 -12.70
C LEU A 405 -20.10 11.58 -11.41
N ILE A 406 -19.04 11.33 -10.64
CA ILE A 406 -19.11 10.64 -9.34
C ILE A 406 -18.54 11.55 -8.25
N GLN A 407 -19.28 11.70 -7.15
CA GLN A 407 -19.00 12.65 -6.06
C GLN A 407 -19.59 12.16 -4.73
N PHE A 408 -19.17 12.75 -3.61
CA PHE A 408 -19.87 12.58 -2.34
C PHE A 408 -21.30 13.17 -2.42
N ALA A 409 -22.22 12.62 -1.63
CA ALA A 409 -23.58 13.14 -1.51
C ALA A 409 -23.63 14.48 -0.76
N ASP A 410 -22.78 14.60 0.26
CA ASP A 410 -22.69 15.69 1.23
C ASP A 410 -21.22 16.11 1.39
N THR A 411 -20.94 17.35 1.76
CA THR A 411 -19.57 17.85 2.03
C THR A 411 -19.09 17.54 3.45
N ASP A 412 -20.01 17.56 4.41
CA ASP A 412 -19.69 17.52 5.84
C ASP A 412 -20.71 16.62 6.55
N VAL A 413 -20.21 15.64 7.30
CA VAL A 413 -21.01 14.72 8.12
C VAL A 413 -20.66 14.95 9.59
N SER A 414 -21.60 14.73 10.51
CA SER A 414 -21.29 14.71 11.95
C SER A 414 -21.90 13.48 12.60
N ILE A 415 -21.12 12.81 13.46
CA ILE A 415 -21.47 11.54 14.09
C ILE A 415 -20.95 11.51 15.52
N GLY A 416 -21.71 10.98 16.47
CA GLY A 416 -21.17 10.73 17.82
C GLY A 416 -20.23 9.55 17.79
N GLU A 417 -19.05 9.68 18.41
CA GLU A 417 -18.00 8.65 18.51
C GLU A 417 -18.57 7.24 18.82
N GLY A 418 -19.31 7.12 19.93
CA GLY A 418 -20.02 5.90 20.37
C GLY A 418 -21.11 5.35 19.43
N SER A 419 -21.29 5.87 18.22
CA SER A 419 -22.11 5.27 17.16
C SER A 419 -21.48 4.01 16.54
N GLY A 420 -20.16 3.82 16.72
CA GLY A 420 -19.39 2.66 16.27
C GLY A 420 -19.13 2.58 14.77
N HIS A 421 -19.90 3.26 13.92
CA HIS A 421 -19.59 3.47 12.51
C HIS A 421 -20.37 4.64 11.91
N VAL A 422 -19.89 5.11 10.76
CA VAL A 422 -20.62 6.02 9.86
C VAL A 422 -20.67 5.42 8.45
N ASP A 423 -21.80 5.54 7.76
CA ASP A 423 -21.96 5.14 6.36
C ASP A 423 -21.91 6.37 5.44
N ILE A 424 -20.87 6.47 4.61
CA ILE A 424 -20.66 7.59 3.68
C ILE A 424 -21.29 7.26 2.34
N THR A 425 -22.11 8.18 1.80
CA THR A 425 -22.78 8.01 0.50
C THR A 425 -22.04 8.69 -0.64
N VAL A 426 -21.76 7.94 -1.69
CA VAL A 426 -21.17 8.42 -2.95
C VAL A 426 -22.23 8.28 -4.04
N VAL A 427 -22.52 9.37 -4.74
CA VAL A 427 -23.53 9.42 -5.80
C VAL A 427 -22.90 9.49 -7.19
N ARG A 428 -23.62 8.94 -8.17
CA ARG A 428 -23.29 8.97 -9.59
C ARG A 428 -24.42 9.68 -10.33
N LEU A 429 -24.06 10.75 -11.03
CA LEU A 429 -24.98 11.63 -11.76
C LEU A 429 -24.93 11.36 -13.27
N GLY A 430 -25.96 11.78 -14.00
CA GLY A 430 -26.03 11.68 -15.46
C GLY A 430 -26.18 10.24 -15.98
N ASN A 431 -25.33 9.84 -16.93
CA ASN A 431 -25.45 8.57 -17.65
C ASN A 431 -25.03 7.35 -16.81
N LEU A 432 -26.01 6.55 -16.40
CA LEU A 432 -25.82 5.32 -15.61
C LEU A 432 -25.70 4.05 -16.47
N SER A 433 -25.75 4.12 -17.81
CA SER A 433 -25.99 2.95 -18.68
C SER A 433 -24.86 1.92 -18.78
N GLY A 434 -23.70 2.18 -18.17
CA GLY A 434 -22.53 1.31 -18.20
C GLY A 434 -21.77 1.36 -16.88
N THR A 435 -20.96 0.33 -16.60
CA THR A 435 -20.20 0.23 -15.35
C THR A 435 -19.24 1.41 -15.19
N ALA A 436 -19.11 1.89 -13.96
CA ALA A 436 -18.17 2.93 -13.56
C ALA A 436 -17.46 2.56 -12.26
N THR A 437 -16.27 3.09 -12.01
CA THR A 437 -15.59 2.95 -10.71
C THR A 437 -15.04 4.27 -10.21
N ILE A 438 -14.87 4.37 -8.89
CA ILE A 438 -14.14 5.44 -8.20
C ILE A 438 -13.35 4.80 -7.05
N ASN A 439 -12.16 5.32 -6.73
CA ASN A 439 -11.46 5.01 -5.48
C ASN A 439 -11.99 5.93 -4.37
N PHE A 440 -12.01 5.44 -3.14
CA PHE A 440 -12.20 6.26 -1.94
C PHE A 440 -11.13 5.92 -0.92
N ASP A 441 -10.80 6.90 -0.08
CA ASP A 441 -9.77 6.79 0.94
C ASP A 441 -10.04 7.79 2.06
N THR A 442 -9.71 7.37 3.30
CA THR A 442 -9.54 8.22 4.49
C THR A 442 -8.06 8.49 4.70
N PHE A 443 -7.71 9.71 5.10
CA PHE A 443 -6.40 10.02 5.67
C PHE A 443 -6.57 10.83 6.96
N ASP A 444 -5.60 10.71 7.85
CA ASP A 444 -5.43 11.53 9.04
C ASP A 444 -4.33 12.58 8.81
N GLU A 445 -4.30 13.60 9.65
CA GLU A 445 -3.39 14.75 9.58
C GLU A 445 -3.02 15.14 11.02
N SER A 446 -1.77 15.53 11.33
CA SER A 446 -1.28 15.60 12.71
C SER A 446 -1.58 16.90 13.49
N GLN A 447 -2.38 17.80 12.92
CA GLN A 447 -2.81 19.05 13.56
C GLN A 447 -3.89 18.79 14.62
N THR A 448 -4.10 19.76 15.51
CA THR A 448 -5.16 19.68 16.53
C THR A 448 -6.55 19.73 15.90
N ASP A 449 -7.49 18.96 16.46
CA ASP A 449 -8.90 18.83 16.03
C ASP A 449 -9.09 17.96 14.75
N ASN A 450 -8.06 17.21 14.35
CA ASN A 450 -8.09 16.16 13.32
C ASN A 450 -8.00 14.77 13.97
N ALA A 451 -8.83 13.85 13.50
CA ALA A 451 -8.97 12.48 14.00
C ALA A 451 -7.79 11.61 13.52
N SER A 452 -7.27 10.70 14.37
CA SER A 452 -6.14 9.84 14.02
C SER A 452 -6.54 8.38 13.78
N GLN A 453 -6.08 7.83 12.65
CA GLN A 453 -6.27 6.42 12.36
C GLN A 453 -5.71 5.56 13.50
N LYS A 454 -6.39 4.48 13.89
CA LYS A 454 -6.09 3.52 14.98
C LYS A 454 -6.69 3.84 16.35
N SER A 455 -6.87 5.10 16.74
CA SER A 455 -7.34 5.47 18.08
C SER A 455 -8.85 5.62 18.08
N ASP A 456 -9.34 6.48 17.20
CA ASP A 456 -10.70 7.02 17.16
C ASP A 456 -11.45 6.53 15.90
N PHE A 457 -10.74 6.19 14.80
CA PHE A 457 -11.32 5.44 13.68
C PHE A 457 -10.38 4.42 13.02
N GLU A 458 -10.98 3.47 12.30
CA GLU A 458 -10.28 2.51 11.43
C GLU A 458 -10.25 2.98 9.97
N ILE A 459 -9.06 2.85 9.35
CA ILE A 459 -8.81 3.27 7.97
C ILE A 459 -9.83 2.66 6.99
N ALA A 460 -10.49 3.51 6.21
CA ALA A 460 -11.54 3.09 5.28
C ALA A 460 -11.14 3.48 3.85
N LEU A 461 -10.72 2.49 3.06
CA LEU A 461 -10.27 2.71 1.69
C LEU A 461 -10.71 1.59 0.75
N GLY A 462 -10.86 1.92 -0.52
CA GLY A 462 -11.28 0.93 -1.50
C GLY A 462 -11.72 1.47 -2.83
N LYS A 463 -12.46 0.61 -3.52
CA LYS A 463 -12.99 0.85 -4.87
C LYS A 463 -14.49 0.60 -4.88
N LEU A 464 -15.26 1.61 -5.23
CA LEU A 464 -16.69 1.49 -5.49
C LEU A 464 -16.87 1.20 -6.98
N THR A 465 -17.62 0.15 -7.29
CA THR A 465 -18.05 -0.20 -8.64
C THR A 465 -19.56 0.03 -8.72
N PHE A 466 -19.97 0.91 -9.63
CA PHE A 466 -21.37 1.18 -9.96
C PHE A 466 -21.72 0.36 -11.20
N ASP A 467 -22.57 -0.65 -11.06
CA ASP A 467 -23.10 -1.43 -12.17
C ASP A 467 -24.14 -0.63 -12.99
N PRO A 468 -24.50 -1.09 -14.21
CA PRO A 468 -25.42 -0.37 -15.07
C PRO A 468 -26.78 -0.10 -14.39
N GLY A 469 -27.12 1.18 -14.27
CA GLY A 469 -28.34 1.68 -13.59
C GLY A 469 -28.16 2.10 -12.14
N GLU A 470 -27.00 1.87 -11.51
CA GLU A 470 -26.76 2.29 -10.12
C GLU A 470 -26.37 3.77 -10.01
N SER A 471 -27.12 4.53 -9.20
CA SER A 471 -26.93 5.97 -8.96
C SER A 471 -26.25 6.31 -7.63
N SER A 472 -26.12 5.35 -6.71
CA SER A 472 -25.45 5.55 -5.42
C SER A 472 -24.78 4.28 -4.91
N LYS A 473 -23.75 4.46 -4.08
CA LYS A 473 -23.11 3.43 -3.27
C LYS A 473 -22.80 4.00 -1.88
N THR A 474 -22.65 3.13 -0.90
CA THR A 474 -22.07 3.49 0.40
C THR A 474 -20.75 2.76 0.63
N PHE A 475 -19.88 3.38 1.41
CA PHE A 475 -18.84 2.71 2.17
C PHE A 475 -18.98 3.05 3.65
N ARG A 476 -18.21 2.39 4.50
CA ARG A 476 -18.31 2.50 5.95
C ARG A 476 -16.95 2.84 6.55
N ILE A 477 -16.95 3.77 7.49
CA ILE A 477 -15.83 4.02 8.39
C ILE A 477 -16.24 3.44 9.75
N LEU A 478 -15.36 2.66 10.38
CA LEU A 478 -15.62 2.07 11.69
C LEU A 478 -15.02 3.00 12.73
N LEU A 479 -15.82 3.40 13.72
CA LEU A 479 -15.41 4.26 14.81
C LEU A 479 -14.99 3.38 15.99
N VAL A 480 -13.89 3.76 16.63
CA VAL A 480 -13.59 3.37 17.99
C VAL A 480 -14.38 4.30 18.92
N ASN A 481 -14.60 3.87 20.16
CA ASN A 481 -15.00 4.77 21.25
C ASN A 481 -13.98 4.55 22.35
N ASP A 482 -13.10 5.50 22.62
CA ASP A 482 -12.11 5.32 23.67
C ASP A 482 -12.52 5.93 25.02
N LEU A 483 -11.62 6.63 25.72
CA LEU A 483 -11.83 7.34 27.01
C LEU A 483 -10.81 8.50 27.19
N PHE A 484 -10.32 9.10 26.10
CA PHE A 484 -9.60 10.38 26.14
C PHE A 484 -10.61 11.55 26.28
N ASP A 485 -10.13 12.72 26.69
CA ASP A 485 -10.92 13.91 27.03
C ASP A 485 -10.51 15.02 26.05
N GLU A 486 -11.08 14.96 24.85
CA GLU A 486 -10.56 15.61 23.64
C GLU A 486 -11.55 16.65 23.07
N ASN A 487 -11.28 17.16 21.87
CA ASN A 487 -12.21 18.06 21.17
C ASN A 487 -13.11 17.24 20.24
N ASP A 488 -14.11 17.87 19.62
CA ASP A 488 -14.71 17.25 18.44
C ASP A 488 -13.65 17.18 17.30
N GLU A 489 -13.40 16.00 16.71
CA GLU A 489 -12.32 15.78 15.74
C GLU A 489 -12.79 15.54 14.29
N THR A 490 -11.88 15.63 13.32
CA THR A 490 -12.21 15.59 11.87
C THR A 490 -11.46 14.49 11.11
N ILE A 491 -12.20 13.62 10.40
CA ILE A 491 -11.67 12.69 9.39
C ILE A 491 -11.79 13.33 8.00
N HIS A 492 -10.73 13.26 7.20
CA HIS A 492 -10.74 13.73 5.81
C HIS A 492 -10.96 12.59 4.82
N LEU A 493 -11.79 12.83 3.80
CA LEU A 493 -12.18 11.86 2.78
C LEU A 493 -11.87 12.38 1.39
N ALA A 494 -11.33 11.53 0.51
CA ALA A 494 -11.16 11.84 -0.91
C ALA A 494 -11.85 10.81 -1.84
N LEU A 495 -12.17 11.27 -3.06
CA LEU A 495 -12.54 10.45 -4.20
C LEU A 495 -11.53 10.64 -5.33
N SER A 496 -10.94 9.54 -5.78
CA SER A 496 -9.83 9.55 -6.73
C SER A 496 -10.04 8.58 -7.91
N ASN A 497 -9.30 8.81 -9.00
CA ASN A 497 -9.16 7.89 -10.13
C ASN A 497 -10.48 7.31 -10.74
N PRO A 498 -11.45 8.15 -11.16
CA PRO A 498 -12.68 7.67 -11.79
C PRO A 498 -12.42 6.92 -13.11
N THR A 499 -13.09 5.78 -13.29
CA THR A 499 -13.04 4.98 -14.52
C THR A 499 -14.44 4.66 -15.07
N GLY A 500 -14.52 4.42 -16.37
CA GLY A 500 -15.76 4.18 -17.10
C GLY A 500 -15.93 5.14 -18.29
N ALA A 501 -16.69 4.74 -19.30
CA ALA A 501 -16.84 5.52 -20.53
C ALA A 501 -17.61 6.83 -20.27
N GLY A 502 -16.91 7.97 -20.37
CA GLY A 502 -17.50 9.29 -20.12
C GLY A 502 -17.81 9.59 -18.65
N VAL A 503 -17.13 8.92 -17.71
CA VAL A 503 -17.28 9.11 -16.25
C VAL A 503 -16.16 10.03 -15.75
N GLY A 504 -16.49 11.25 -15.30
CA GLY A 504 -15.56 12.21 -14.69
C GLY A 504 -15.65 12.27 -13.16
N LEU A 505 -14.79 13.07 -12.55
CA LEU A 505 -14.87 13.40 -11.12
C LEU A 505 -15.87 14.55 -10.93
N GLY A 506 -16.85 14.35 -10.05
CA GLY A 506 -17.83 15.37 -9.68
C GLY A 506 -17.31 16.33 -8.61
N SER A 507 -18.19 17.15 -8.04
CA SER A 507 -17.87 17.99 -6.89
C SER A 507 -19.07 18.06 -5.94
N PRO A 508 -18.92 17.74 -4.64
CA PRO A 508 -17.67 17.53 -3.91
C PRO A 508 -16.95 16.19 -4.17
N ASN A 509 -15.63 16.24 -4.35
CA ASN A 509 -14.72 15.09 -4.44
C ASN A 509 -13.80 14.95 -3.21
N VAL A 510 -13.90 15.89 -2.26
CA VAL A 510 -13.38 15.81 -0.90
C VAL A 510 -14.53 16.08 0.08
N ALA A 511 -14.50 15.48 1.25
CA ALA A 511 -15.54 15.65 2.28
C ALA A 511 -14.96 15.42 3.69
N THR A 512 -15.63 15.92 4.72
CA THR A 512 -15.24 15.76 6.13
C THR A 512 -16.23 14.87 6.89
N VAL A 513 -15.74 14.16 7.89
CA VAL A 513 -16.56 13.56 8.95
C VAL A 513 -16.10 14.10 10.29
N LYS A 514 -16.97 14.85 10.94
CA LYS A 514 -16.73 15.35 12.28
C LYS A 514 -17.22 14.34 13.33
N ILE A 515 -16.28 13.74 14.06
CA ILE A 515 -16.55 12.96 15.27
C ILE A 515 -16.93 13.96 16.37
N LEU A 516 -18.04 13.68 17.06
CA LEU A 516 -18.43 14.38 18.28
C LEU A 516 -18.03 13.48 19.46
N ASP A 517 -17.08 13.94 20.26
CA ASP A 517 -16.65 13.30 21.49
C ASP A 517 -17.83 13.11 22.45
N ASN A 518 -17.79 12.05 23.26
CA ASN A 518 -18.78 11.75 24.28
C ASN A 518 -18.22 11.55 25.69
N ASP A 519 -16.90 11.64 25.88
CA ASP A 519 -16.25 11.49 27.18
C ASP A 519 -16.17 12.80 27.97
N THR A 520 -15.77 12.70 29.25
CA THR A 520 -15.72 13.86 30.17
C THR A 520 -14.71 13.69 31.30
N GLY A 521 -13.52 14.25 31.13
CA GLY A 521 -12.45 14.25 32.11
C GLY A 521 -11.61 12.97 32.10
N ALA A 522 -10.28 13.14 32.16
CA ALA A 522 -9.29 12.06 32.11
C ALA A 522 -9.67 10.78 32.90
N SER A 523 -9.86 9.69 32.16
CA SER A 523 -10.14 8.36 32.70
C SER A 523 -9.01 7.79 33.56
N THR A 524 -9.33 6.78 34.37
CA THR A 524 -8.36 5.99 35.15
C THR A 524 -8.41 4.49 34.83
N THR A 525 -9.13 4.11 33.76
CA THR A 525 -9.32 2.73 33.29
C THR A 525 -9.19 2.69 31.77
N ASN A 526 -8.63 1.62 31.22
CA ASN A 526 -8.53 1.45 29.78
C ASN A 526 -9.70 0.57 29.27
N PRO A 527 -10.47 0.97 28.25
CA PRO A 527 -11.55 0.17 27.65
C PRO A 527 -11.10 -1.21 27.21
N ILE A 528 -9.82 -1.36 26.80
CA ILE A 528 -9.27 -2.64 26.37
C ILE A 528 -9.29 -3.69 27.47
N ASP A 529 -9.44 -3.32 28.75
CA ASP A 529 -9.57 -4.25 29.86
C ASP A 529 -10.99 -4.83 30.02
N ASP A 530 -12.04 -4.21 29.45
CA ASP A 530 -13.37 -4.82 29.33
C ASP A 530 -13.40 -5.93 28.27
N ALA A 531 -14.18 -6.98 28.51
CA ALA A 531 -14.28 -8.12 27.61
C ALA A 531 -15.10 -7.81 26.34
N THR A 532 -16.11 -6.93 26.41
CA THR A 532 -16.96 -6.56 25.28
C THR A 532 -16.21 -5.66 24.31
N PHE A 533 -15.56 -4.62 24.84
CA PHE A 533 -14.70 -3.74 24.04
C PHE A 533 -13.53 -4.51 23.42
N PHE A 534 -12.81 -5.31 24.22
CA PHE A 534 -11.71 -6.14 23.72
C PHE A 534 -12.13 -7.04 22.56
N VAL A 535 -13.27 -7.72 22.66
CA VAL A 535 -13.79 -8.55 21.56
C VAL A 535 -14.21 -7.68 20.37
N ARG A 536 -14.88 -6.54 20.56
CA ARG A 536 -15.24 -5.63 19.45
C ARG A 536 -13.99 -5.19 18.69
N GLN A 537 -12.93 -4.76 19.38
CA GLN A 537 -11.72 -4.31 18.70
C GLN A 537 -11.07 -5.41 17.87
N HIS A 538 -11.12 -6.68 18.29
CA HIS A 538 -10.64 -7.76 17.44
C HIS A 538 -11.47 -7.98 16.15
N TYR A 539 -12.76 -7.63 16.15
CA TYR A 539 -13.56 -7.59 14.93
C TYR A 539 -13.24 -6.37 14.05
N LEU A 540 -12.77 -5.26 14.62
CA LEU A 540 -12.26 -4.12 13.86
C LEU A 540 -10.85 -4.44 13.31
N ASP A 541 -9.86 -4.54 14.20
CA ASP A 541 -8.43 -4.81 13.95
C ASP A 541 -8.15 -5.96 12.98
N PHE A 542 -8.85 -7.09 13.13
CA PHE A 542 -8.59 -8.30 12.35
C PHE A 542 -9.67 -8.64 11.34
N LEU A 543 -10.87 -8.06 11.41
CA LEU A 543 -11.98 -8.44 10.50
C LEU A 543 -12.69 -7.24 9.84
N ASN A 544 -12.21 -6.02 10.05
CA ASN A 544 -12.70 -4.77 9.45
C ASN A 544 -14.24 -4.68 9.37
N ARG A 545 -14.93 -5.06 10.46
CA ARG A 545 -16.39 -5.00 10.56
C ARG A 545 -16.85 -4.96 12.01
N GLU A 546 -18.09 -4.50 12.23
CA GLU A 546 -18.77 -4.72 13.50
C GLU A 546 -19.01 -6.23 13.75
N PRO A 547 -18.99 -6.68 15.02
CA PRO A 547 -19.29 -8.05 15.37
C PRO A 547 -20.77 -8.36 15.14
N ASP A 548 -21.08 -9.60 14.77
CA ASP A 548 -22.46 -10.09 14.83
C ASP A 548 -22.83 -10.37 16.31
N PRO A 549 -24.09 -10.14 16.74
CA PRO A 549 -24.48 -10.29 18.14
C PRO A 549 -24.23 -11.69 18.74
N SER A 550 -24.28 -12.72 17.89
CA SER A 550 -23.95 -14.11 18.26
C SER A 550 -22.46 -14.32 18.55
N GLY A 551 -21.59 -13.84 17.67
CA GLY A 551 -20.15 -13.92 17.79
C GLY A 551 -19.60 -13.07 18.93
N LEU A 552 -20.10 -11.83 19.09
CA LEU A 552 -19.78 -11.00 20.25
C LEU A 552 -20.11 -11.73 21.55
N ALA A 553 -21.35 -12.20 21.70
CA ALA A 553 -21.77 -12.93 22.89
C ALA A 553 -20.94 -14.20 23.12
N PHE A 554 -20.57 -14.95 22.08
CA PHE A 554 -19.73 -16.14 22.21
C PHE A 554 -18.34 -15.82 22.78
N TRP A 555 -17.60 -14.90 22.15
CA TRP A 555 -16.23 -14.57 22.57
C TRP A 555 -16.17 -13.83 23.91
N VAL A 556 -17.17 -12.99 24.23
CA VAL A 556 -17.27 -12.34 25.55
C VAL A 556 -17.57 -13.37 26.65
N ASN A 557 -18.41 -14.38 26.38
CA ASN A 557 -18.66 -15.47 27.33
C ASN A 557 -17.41 -16.33 27.57
N GLU A 558 -16.57 -16.55 26.56
CA GLU A 558 -15.29 -17.27 26.73
C GLU A 558 -14.39 -16.58 27.76
N ILE A 559 -14.29 -15.24 27.74
CA ILE A 559 -13.48 -14.47 28.72
C ILE A 559 -14.19 -14.40 30.09
N THR A 560 -15.45 -13.98 30.11
CA THR A 560 -16.20 -13.74 31.36
C THR A 560 -16.50 -15.02 32.15
N SER A 561 -16.42 -16.21 31.51
CA SER A 561 -16.49 -17.51 32.20
C SER A 561 -15.45 -17.68 33.34
N CYS A 562 -14.37 -16.90 33.32
CA CYS A 562 -13.34 -16.89 34.36
C CYS A 562 -13.74 -16.16 35.67
N GLY A 563 -14.86 -15.43 35.68
CA GLY A 563 -15.23 -14.56 36.79
C GLY A 563 -14.13 -13.50 37.06
N SER A 564 -13.59 -13.46 38.27
CA SER A 564 -12.51 -12.54 38.68
C SER A 564 -11.11 -13.19 38.67
N ASN A 565 -10.93 -14.38 38.10
CA ASN A 565 -9.63 -15.06 38.08
C ASN A 565 -8.71 -14.46 37.00
N ALA A 566 -7.84 -13.53 37.38
CA ALA A 566 -6.92 -12.83 36.49
C ALA A 566 -6.08 -13.75 35.58
N THR A 567 -5.54 -14.86 36.10
CA THR A 567 -4.74 -15.81 35.29
C THR A 567 -5.61 -16.53 34.25
N CYS A 568 -6.86 -16.84 34.59
CA CYS A 568 -7.82 -17.39 33.64
C CYS A 568 -8.19 -16.35 32.57
N ILE A 569 -8.43 -15.09 32.96
CA ILE A 569 -8.76 -13.98 32.05
C ILE A 569 -7.61 -13.73 31.07
N GLU A 570 -6.36 -13.68 31.54
CA GLU A 570 -5.18 -13.52 30.68
C GLU A 570 -5.09 -14.63 29.63
N VAL A 571 -5.19 -15.90 30.06
CA VAL A 571 -5.17 -17.06 29.16
C VAL A 571 -6.36 -17.05 28.19
N LYS A 572 -7.56 -16.65 28.62
CA LYS A 572 -8.71 -16.53 27.72
C LYS A 572 -8.52 -15.42 26.69
N ARG A 573 -8.06 -14.23 27.10
CA ARG A 573 -7.77 -13.11 26.18
C ARG A 573 -6.76 -13.53 25.10
N ILE A 574 -5.63 -14.12 25.49
CA ILE A 574 -4.61 -14.65 24.55
C ILE A 574 -5.22 -15.66 23.56
N ASN A 575 -6.05 -16.59 24.03
CA ASN A 575 -6.67 -17.61 23.17
C ASN A 575 -7.75 -17.03 22.24
N VAL A 576 -8.55 -16.06 22.72
CA VAL A 576 -9.54 -15.35 21.89
C VAL A 576 -8.82 -14.56 20.80
N SER A 577 -7.81 -13.76 21.15
CA SER A 577 -7.00 -13.00 20.20
C SER A 577 -6.39 -13.88 19.10
N ALA A 578 -5.70 -14.95 19.47
CA ALA A 578 -5.12 -15.89 18.51
C ALA A 578 -6.18 -16.54 17.60
N ALA A 579 -7.42 -16.71 18.08
CA ALA A 579 -8.51 -17.29 17.30
C ALA A 579 -9.04 -16.37 16.19
N PHE A 580 -8.82 -15.04 16.23
CA PHE A 580 -9.21 -14.15 15.14
C PHE A 580 -8.33 -14.36 13.90
N PHE A 581 -7.00 -14.33 14.03
CA PHE A 581 -6.10 -14.68 12.91
C PHE A 581 -6.33 -16.12 12.42
N LEU A 582 -6.56 -17.07 13.31
CA LEU A 582 -6.81 -18.48 12.97
C LEU A 582 -8.25 -18.74 12.48
N SER A 583 -9.13 -17.74 12.51
CA SER A 583 -10.55 -17.89 12.13
C SER A 583 -10.68 -18.22 10.64
N GLY A 584 -11.70 -19.01 10.28
CA GLY A 584 -12.02 -19.29 8.87
C GLY A 584 -12.34 -18.05 8.04
N GLU A 585 -12.63 -16.92 8.67
CA GLU A 585 -12.87 -15.61 8.03
C GLU A 585 -11.52 -15.00 7.60
N PHE A 586 -10.64 -14.68 8.55
CA PHE A 586 -9.31 -14.12 8.27
C PHE A 586 -8.45 -15.02 7.38
N GLN A 587 -8.50 -16.33 7.65
CA GLN A 587 -7.80 -17.39 6.91
C GLN A 587 -8.25 -17.53 5.44
N ASN A 588 -9.30 -16.81 5.02
CA ASN A 588 -9.77 -16.72 3.64
C ASN A 588 -9.74 -15.31 3.05
N THR A 589 -9.44 -14.28 3.85
CA THR A 589 -9.39 -12.88 3.44
C THR A 589 -8.02 -12.27 3.68
N GLY A 590 -7.66 -11.86 4.90
CA GLY A 590 -6.38 -11.20 5.20
C GLY A 590 -5.17 -12.07 4.85
N LEU A 591 -5.23 -13.38 5.17
CA LEU A 591 -4.15 -14.29 4.76
C LEU A 591 -4.07 -14.44 3.21
N VAL A 592 -5.17 -14.29 2.48
CA VAL A 592 -5.18 -14.32 1.01
C VAL A 592 -4.62 -13.01 0.42
N ALA A 593 -4.89 -11.86 1.03
CA ALA A 593 -4.25 -10.58 0.70
C ALA A 593 -2.72 -10.64 0.88
N TYR A 594 -2.25 -11.18 2.00
CA TYR A 594 -0.83 -11.44 2.24
C TYR A 594 -0.23 -12.37 1.18
N LEU A 595 -0.85 -13.54 0.95
CA LEU A 595 -0.33 -14.56 0.03
C LEU A 595 -0.34 -14.11 -1.44
N ALA A 596 -1.28 -13.25 -1.84
CA ALA A 596 -1.30 -12.65 -3.18
C ALA A 596 -0.08 -11.74 -3.41
N ASN A 597 0.22 -10.86 -2.46
CA ASN A 597 1.41 -9.99 -2.52
C ASN A 597 2.71 -10.80 -2.44
N ARG A 598 2.76 -11.84 -1.59
CA ARG A 598 3.90 -12.76 -1.52
C ARG A 598 4.10 -13.58 -2.79
N ALA A 599 3.02 -14.00 -3.46
CA ALA A 599 3.09 -14.72 -4.73
C ALA A 599 3.48 -13.82 -5.92
N ALA A 600 2.92 -12.62 -6.01
CA ALA A 600 3.18 -11.68 -7.09
C ALA A 600 4.53 -10.97 -6.94
N PHE A 601 4.87 -10.45 -5.77
CA PHE A 601 6.02 -9.56 -5.60
C PHE A 601 7.21 -10.27 -4.95
N GLY A 602 6.94 -11.25 -4.09
CA GLY A 602 7.96 -11.92 -3.27
C GLY A 602 8.22 -11.23 -1.93
N SER A 603 7.51 -10.13 -1.66
CA SER A 603 7.51 -9.40 -0.39
C SER A 603 6.19 -9.60 0.35
N ALA A 604 6.14 -9.20 1.63
CA ALA A 604 4.88 -8.85 2.27
C ALA A 604 4.28 -7.58 1.62
N PRO A 605 2.96 -7.33 1.74
CA PRO A 605 2.40 -6.01 1.54
C PRO A 605 2.84 -5.04 2.67
N LEU A 606 2.70 -3.74 2.43
CA LEU A 606 2.66 -2.71 3.47
C LEU A 606 1.29 -2.72 4.16
N TYR A 607 1.17 -2.15 5.35
CA TYR A 607 -0.08 -2.06 6.12
C TYR A 607 -1.27 -1.53 5.29
N GLY A 608 -1.18 -0.31 4.73
CA GLY A 608 -2.26 0.27 3.93
C GLY A 608 -2.59 -0.52 2.64
N ARG A 609 -1.58 -1.13 2.00
CA ARG A 609 -1.75 -2.04 0.85
C ARG A 609 -2.46 -3.34 1.25
N PHE A 610 -2.22 -3.83 2.47
CA PHE A 610 -2.91 -4.97 3.05
C PHE A 610 -4.37 -4.65 3.35
N GLU A 611 -4.68 -3.52 4.00
CA GLU A 611 -6.07 -3.13 4.31
C GLU A 611 -6.91 -2.96 3.04
N LEU A 612 -6.38 -2.27 2.03
CA LEU A 612 -7.03 -2.16 0.71
C LEU A 612 -7.34 -3.52 0.06
N ASP A 613 -6.43 -4.48 0.24
CA ASP A 613 -6.58 -5.85 -0.31
C ASP A 613 -7.52 -6.70 0.56
N HIS A 614 -7.55 -6.46 1.87
CA HIS A 614 -8.31 -7.20 2.87
C HIS A 614 -9.79 -6.77 2.87
N GLN A 615 -10.07 -5.47 2.89
CA GLN A 615 -11.42 -4.91 2.81
C GLN A 615 -12.12 -5.28 1.50
N ALA A 616 -11.37 -5.33 0.38
CA ALA A 616 -11.87 -5.82 -0.90
C ALA A 616 -12.27 -7.31 -0.86
N LEU A 617 -11.59 -8.14 -0.06
CA LEU A 617 -11.92 -9.56 0.13
C LEU A 617 -13.07 -9.77 1.14
N GLN A 618 -13.16 -8.94 2.18
CA GLN A 618 -14.19 -9.04 3.23
C GLN A 618 -15.53 -8.37 2.89
N LYS A 619 -15.62 -7.57 1.82
CA LYS A 619 -16.81 -6.79 1.46
C LYS A 619 -18.13 -7.59 1.53
N GLY A 620 -18.93 -7.37 2.57
CA GLY A 620 -20.21 -8.05 2.80
C GLY A 620 -20.12 -9.53 3.22
N TYR A 621 -18.92 -10.05 3.50
CA TYR A 621 -18.68 -11.41 3.95
C TYR A 621 -18.62 -11.49 5.49
N ALA A 622 -19.33 -12.46 6.05
CA ALA A 622 -19.23 -12.85 7.45
C ALA A 622 -19.54 -14.35 7.57
N VAL A 623 -18.79 -15.09 8.39
CA VAL A 623 -18.97 -16.55 8.52
C VAL A 623 -20.36 -16.89 9.07
N GLY A 624 -21.07 -17.79 8.37
CA GLY A 624 -22.42 -18.21 8.72
C GLY A 624 -23.55 -17.30 8.21
N ALA A 625 -23.23 -16.16 7.59
CA ALA A 625 -24.23 -15.31 6.95
C ALA A 625 -24.86 -15.97 5.69
N PRO A 626 -26.09 -15.60 5.30
CA PRO A 626 -26.68 -16.07 4.05
C PRO A 626 -25.79 -15.76 2.84
N LEU A 627 -25.56 -16.75 1.99
CA LEU A 627 -24.71 -16.66 0.78
C LEU A 627 -23.21 -16.36 1.03
N ALA A 628 -22.71 -16.45 2.28
CA ALA A 628 -21.32 -16.09 2.63
C ALA A 628 -20.26 -16.70 1.70
N ASP A 629 -20.33 -18.00 1.39
CA ASP A 629 -19.38 -18.68 0.48
C ASP A 629 -19.40 -18.09 -0.94
N ALA A 630 -20.58 -17.72 -1.45
CA ALA A 630 -20.74 -17.14 -2.77
C ALA A 630 -20.27 -15.68 -2.83
N ILE A 631 -20.45 -14.93 -1.73
CA ILE A 631 -19.91 -13.57 -1.58
C ILE A 631 -18.37 -13.63 -1.53
N LEU A 632 -17.79 -14.52 -0.72
CA LEU A 632 -16.34 -14.70 -0.62
C LEU A 632 -15.72 -15.07 -1.98
N GLU A 633 -16.32 -16.00 -2.71
CA GLU A 633 -15.80 -16.42 -4.02
C GLU A 633 -15.98 -15.34 -5.11
N ALA A 634 -17.05 -14.53 -5.04
CA ALA A 634 -17.19 -13.35 -5.88
C ALA A 634 -16.12 -12.28 -5.54
N ASN A 635 -15.90 -12.00 -4.25
CA ASN A 635 -14.88 -11.05 -3.78
C ASN A 635 -13.47 -11.49 -4.19
N LYS A 636 -13.09 -12.75 -3.96
CA LYS A 636 -11.81 -13.33 -4.43
C LYS A 636 -11.66 -13.21 -5.95
N THR A 637 -12.72 -13.45 -6.71
CA THR A 637 -12.70 -13.34 -8.18
C THR A 637 -12.51 -11.89 -8.63
N ALA A 638 -13.22 -10.93 -8.03
CA ALA A 638 -13.04 -9.51 -8.31
C ALA A 638 -11.64 -9.03 -7.93
N TYR A 639 -11.18 -9.38 -6.72
CA TYR A 639 -9.88 -9.05 -6.16
C TYR A 639 -8.72 -9.50 -7.07
N PHE A 640 -8.64 -10.78 -7.45
CA PHE A 640 -7.55 -11.26 -8.29
C PHE A 640 -7.62 -10.74 -9.74
N ASN A 641 -8.81 -10.41 -10.25
CA ASN A 641 -8.96 -9.74 -11.55
C ASN A 641 -8.46 -8.28 -11.49
N ASP A 642 -8.69 -7.56 -10.39
CA ASP A 642 -8.14 -6.22 -10.19
C ASP A 642 -6.62 -6.26 -9.98
N PHE A 643 -6.13 -7.20 -9.16
CA PHE A 643 -4.72 -7.39 -8.82
C PHE A 643 -3.82 -7.49 -10.06
N VAL A 644 -4.21 -8.29 -11.06
CA VAL A 644 -3.38 -8.48 -12.26
C VAL A 644 -3.36 -7.28 -13.22
N ASN A 645 -4.14 -6.23 -12.94
CA ASN A 645 -4.15 -4.96 -13.67
C ASN A 645 -3.42 -3.83 -12.92
N ARG A 646 -2.87 -4.07 -11.72
CA ARG A 646 -2.11 -3.07 -10.96
C ARG A 646 -0.82 -2.66 -11.68
N PRO A 647 -0.38 -1.38 -11.57
CA PRO A 647 0.86 -0.89 -12.18
C PRO A 647 2.08 -1.82 -11.99
N GLU A 648 2.39 -2.14 -10.74
CA GLU A 648 3.52 -2.98 -10.35
C GLU A 648 3.38 -4.44 -10.80
N PHE A 649 2.14 -4.94 -10.96
CA PHE A 649 1.91 -6.27 -11.53
C PHE A 649 2.13 -6.29 -13.04
N VAL A 650 1.63 -5.28 -13.76
CA VAL A 650 1.76 -5.18 -15.22
C VAL A 650 3.22 -4.96 -15.64
N ASP A 651 3.99 -4.17 -14.88
CA ASP A 651 5.43 -3.97 -15.11
C ASP A 651 6.26 -5.24 -14.86
N LYS A 652 5.97 -5.99 -13.78
CA LYS A 652 6.68 -7.24 -13.44
C LYS A 652 6.24 -8.42 -14.31
N TYR A 653 4.97 -8.44 -14.74
CA TYR A 653 4.35 -9.52 -15.51
C TYR A 653 3.68 -8.99 -16.78
N PRO A 654 4.44 -8.44 -17.74
CA PRO A 654 3.88 -7.91 -18.98
C PRO A 654 3.21 -9.02 -19.82
N SER A 655 2.29 -8.61 -20.68
CA SER A 655 1.54 -9.48 -21.60
C SER A 655 2.41 -10.16 -22.66
N SER A 656 3.68 -9.76 -22.79
CA SER A 656 4.70 -10.38 -23.64
C SER A 656 5.33 -11.66 -23.06
N LEU A 657 5.13 -11.95 -21.77
CA LEU A 657 5.58 -13.22 -21.17
C LEU A 657 4.77 -14.41 -21.70
N THR A 658 5.43 -15.50 -22.07
CA THR A 658 4.75 -16.77 -22.35
C THR A 658 4.07 -17.36 -21.10
N ASN A 659 3.18 -18.32 -21.28
CA ASN A 659 2.50 -19.00 -20.16
C ASN A 659 3.50 -19.63 -19.18
N ASP A 660 4.52 -20.33 -19.68
CA ASP A 660 5.63 -20.85 -18.88
C ASP A 660 6.38 -19.75 -18.14
N GLN A 661 6.85 -18.70 -18.82
CA GLN A 661 7.57 -17.58 -18.19
C GLN A 661 6.75 -16.89 -17.10
N TYR A 662 5.44 -16.73 -17.32
CA TYR A 662 4.53 -16.14 -16.34
C TYR A 662 4.36 -17.02 -15.10
N VAL A 663 4.13 -18.33 -15.28
CA VAL A 663 4.01 -19.29 -14.17
C VAL A 663 5.34 -19.42 -13.42
N ASP A 664 6.47 -19.56 -14.13
CA ASP A 664 7.80 -19.68 -13.52
C ASP A 664 8.18 -18.41 -12.75
N ASN A 665 7.92 -17.21 -13.28
CA ASN A 665 8.19 -15.95 -12.58
C ASN A 665 7.28 -15.74 -11.36
N LEU A 666 6.03 -16.22 -11.39
CA LEU A 666 5.16 -16.24 -10.21
C LEU A 666 5.67 -17.22 -9.15
N MET A 667 5.97 -18.46 -9.55
CA MET A 667 6.46 -19.49 -8.63
C MET A 667 7.81 -19.10 -8.00
N ALA A 668 8.73 -18.53 -8.78
CA ALA A 668 10.00 -17.99 -8.27
C ALA A 668 9.80 -16.82 -7.30
N SER A 669 8.82 -15.93 -7.56
CA SER A 669 8.49 -14.82 -6.65
C SER A 669 7.84 -15.31 -5.36
N ALA A 670 6.95 -16.30 -5.47
CA ALA A 670 6.43 -17.08 -4.36
C ALA A 670 7.49 -17.98 -3.69
N GLY A 671 8.75 -17.99 -4.13
CA GLY A 671 9.84 -18.79 -3.56
C GLY A 671 9.61 -20.31 -3.62
N ILE A 672 8.73 -20.80 -4.50
CA ILE A 672 8.42 -22.23 -4.68
C ILE A 672 9.00 -22.71 -6.02
N SER A 673 9.64 -23.88 -6.05
CA SER A 673 10.25 -24.40 -7.28
C SER A 673 10.19 -25.93 -7.33
N PRO A 674 10.01 -26.54 -8.52
CA PRO A 674 10.23 -27.98 -8.71
C PRO A 674 11.68 -28.44 -8.48
N SER A 675 12.66 -27.53 -8.41
CA SER A 675 14.06 -27.84 -8.11
C SER A 675 14.45 -27.55 -6.66
N ASN A 676 13.89 -26.50 -6.05
CA ASN A 676 14.27 -26.03 -4.71
C ASN A 676 13.02 -25.82 -3.85
N PHE A 677 12.92 -26.50 -2.70
CA PHE A 677 11.74 -26.45 -1.83
C PHE A 677 12.09 -26.81 -0.38
N VAL A 678 11.22 -26.42 0.56
CA VAL A 678 11.34 -26.72 2.00
C VAL A 678 10.14 -27.53 2.45
N VAL A 679 10.33 -28.75 2.94
CA VAL A 679 9.25 -29.54 3.57
C VAL A 679 9.24 -29.28 5.07
N ASN A 680 8.05 -29.27 5.68
CA ASN A 680 7.91 -29.31 7.13
C ASN A 680 8.05 -30.76 7.61
N LEU A 681 8.63 -30.96 8.80
CA LEU A 681 8.80 -32.25 9.45
C LEU A 681 7.93 -32.30 10.71
N THR A 682 7.00 -33.26 10.82
CA THR A 682 6.11 -33.36 11.99
C THR A 682 5.80 -34.80 12.39
N ASN A 683 5.47 -35.02 13.67
CA ASN A 683 4.86 -36.28 14.14
C ASN A 683 3.48 -36.55 13.50
N GLY A 684 2.78 -35.49 13.08
CA GLY A 684 1.43 -35.55 12.54
C GLY A 684 1.33 -36.12 11.12
N GLN A 685 2.43 -36.10 10.38
CA GLN A 685 2.54 -36.68 9.02
C GLN A 685 2.96 -38.15 9.02
N GLU A 686 3.37 -38.72 10.15
CA GLU A 686 3.67 -40.15 10.23
C GLU A 686 2.41 -41.00 9.99
N ASN A 687 2.61 -42.23 9.52
CA ASN A 687 1.53 -43.21 9.38
C ASN A 687 1.84 -44.49 10.17
N PRO A 688 1.17 -44.72 11.33
CA PRO A 688 0.20 -43.83 11.98
C PRO A 688 0.86 -42.62 12.68
N PRO A 689 0.14 -41.49 12.90
CA PRO A 689 0.69 -40.34 13.60
C PRO A 689 1.14 -40.67 15.03
N THR A 690 2.30 -40.18 15.43
CA THR A 690 2.94 -40.53 16.71
C THR A 690 2.65 -39.52 17.81
N ASN A 691 2.61 -39.98 19.07
CA ASN A 691 2.65 -39.12 20.26
C ASN A 691 3.84 -39.59 21.13
N PRO A 692 4.94 -38.82 21.18
CA PRO A 692 6.17 -39.29 21.80
C PRO A 692 6.09 -39.33 23.33
N THR A 693 6.71 -40.35 23.94
CA THR A 693 6.84 -40.48 25.40
C THR A 693 8.26 -40.79 25.82
N THR A 694 8.58 -40.50 27.08
CA THR A 694 9.83 -40.94 27.69
C THR A 694 9.83 -42.42 27.98
N THR A 695 11.02 -42.94 28.31
CA THR A 695 11.24 -44.32 28.80
C THR A 695 10.39 -44.64 30.02
N GLY A 696 10.03 -43.62 30.82
CA GLY A 696 9.10 -43.73 31.97
C GLY A 696 7.61 -43.60 31.62
N GLY A 697 7.24 -43.47 30.35
CA GLY A 697 5.85 -43.35 29.88
C GLY A 697 5.22 -41.97 30.01
N ALA A 698 5.96 -40.96 30.50
CA ALA A 698 5.49 -39.57 30.51
C ALA A 698 5.53 -38.97 29.09
N ARG A 699 4.62 -38.06 28.73
CA ARG A 699 4.67 -37.39 27.42
C ARG A 699 5.95 -36.53 27.31
N ARG A 700 6.72 -36.69 26.22
CA ARG A 700 7.83 -35.77 25.87
C ARG A 700 7.36 -34.76 24.81
N PRO A 701 8.10 -33.65 24.56
CA PRO A 701 7.72 -32.68 23.53
C PRO A 701 7.51 -33.32 22.16
N ALA A 702 6.63 -32.74 21.35
CA ALA A 702 6.47 -33.14 19.96
C ALA A 702 7.72 -32.76 19.16
N SER A 703 8.17 -33.67 18.30
CA SER A 703 9.35 -33.49 17.45
C SER A 703 8.94 -32.79 16.16
N PHE A 704 9.72 -31.79 15.76
CA PHE A 704 9.39 -30.92 14.62
C PHE A 704 10.65 -30.44 13.92
N GLY A 705 10.51 -29.92 12.70
CA GLY A 705 11.62 -29.35 11.95
C GLY A 705 11.24 -28.93 10.54
N THR A 706 12.24 -28.60 9.75
CA THR A 706 12.13 -28.34 8.30
C THR A 706 13.28 -28.99 7.57
N ALA A 707 13.05 -29.48 6.34
CA ALA A 707 14.11 -29.94 5.45
C ALA A 707 14.07 -29.20 4.11
N THR A 708 15.15 -28.47 3.83
CA THR A 708 15.36 -27.77 2.55
C THR A 708 16.05 -28.71 1.58
N PHE A 709 15.52 -28.82 0.35
CA PHE A 709 16.08 -29.59 -0.76
C PHE A 709 16.44 -28.67 -1.91
N ASN A 710 17.60 -28.86 -2.54
CA ASN A 710 18.03 -28.09 -3.71
C ASN A 710 18.63 -29.02 -4.77
N MET A 711 18.02 -29.06 -5.95
CA MET A 711 18.55 -29.78 -7.12
C MET A 711 19.60 -28.94 -7.85
N ASN A 712 20.68 -29.56 -8.31
CA ASN A 712 21.65 -28.87 -9.15
C ASN A 712 21.02 -28.46 -10.51
N PRO A 713 21.57 -27.47 -11.25
CA PRO A 713 20.98 -27.00 -12.51
C PRO A 713 20.90 -28.08 -13.62
N ALA A 714 21.65 -29.17 -13.51
CA ALA A 714 21.61 -30.31 -14.42
C ALA A 714 20.54 -31.35 -14.05
N GLN A 715 19.87 -31.21 -12.90
CA GLN A 715 18.99 -32.21 -12.28
C GLN A 715 19.63 -33.61 -12.24
N THR A 716 20.91 -33.67 -11.86
CA THR A 716 21.68 -34.92 -11.66
C THR A 716 22.00 -35.23 -10.19
N GLN A 717 21.88 -34.24 -9.30
CA GLN A 717 22.15 -34.35 -7.85
C GLN A 717 21.20 -33.43 -7.08
N MET A 718 20.94 -33.73 -5.81
CA MET A 718 20.13 -32.91 -4.90
C MET A 718 20.74 -32.85 -3.49
N THR A 719 21.14 -31.68 -3.03
CA THR A 719 21.52 -31.50 -1.61
C THR A 719 20.29 -31.35 -0.74
N PHE A 720 20.40 -31.71 0.54
CA PHE A 720 19.40 -31.39 1.54
C PHE A 720 20.02 -30.95 2.87
N THR A 721 19.26 -30.16 3.62
CA THR A 721 19.56 -29.76 5.00
C THR A 721 18.28 -29.81 5.82
N ALA A 722 18.23 -30.71 6.80
CA ALA A 722 17.13 -30.89 7.75
C ALA A 722 17.51 -30.37 9.13
N THR A 723 16.77 -29.38 9.64
CA THR A 723 16.91 -28.86 11.01
C THR A 723 15.74 -29.39 11.85
N ILE A 724 16.03 -30.06 12.96
CA ILE A 724 15.05 -30.76 13.80
C ILE A 724 15.26 -30.41 15.27
N SER A 725 14.16 -30.28 16.01
CA SER A 725 14.11 -30.07 17.46
C SER A 725 13.46 -31.25 18.18
N ASN A 726 13.84 -31.44 19.46
CA ASN A 726 13.33 -32.45 20.38
C ASN A 726 13.70 -33.92 20.08
N LEU A 727 14.72 -34.15 19.25
CA LEU A 727 15.37 -35.46 19.05
C LEU A 727 16.83 -35.42 19.49
N ASP A 728 17.33 -36.46 20.15
CA ASP A 728 18.75 -36.52 20.56
C ASP A 728 19.62 -37.06 19.41
N PHE A 729 20.46 -36.18 18.87
CA PHE A 729 21.34 -36.44 17.73
C PHE A 729 22.68 -37.11 18.12
N THR A 730 22.99 -37.22 19.42
CA THR A 730 24.24 -37.84 19.92
C THR A 730 24.02 -39.04 20.85
N GLY A 731 22.79 -39.26 21.31
CA GLY A 731 22.49 -40.14 22.45
C GLY A 731 23.03 -39.60 23.78
N SER A 732 23.18 -38.27 23.89
CA SER A 732 23.68 -37.57 25.07
C SER A 732 23.25 -36.10 25.20
N GLN A 733 22.39 -35.58 24.34
CA GLN A 733 21.67 -34.32 24.56
C GLN A 733 20.60 -34.47 25.65
N THR A 734 20.04 -35.68 25.81
CA THR A 734 19.13 -36.04 26.90
C THR A 734 19.65 -37.24 27.70
N VAL A 735 18.87 -37.67 28.70
CA VAL A 735 19.06 -38.94 29.43
C VAL A 735 18.01 -39.99 29.03
N ASP A 736 17.13 -39.66 28.09
CA ASP A 736 15.93 -40.42 27.75
C ASP A 736 16.08 -41.09 26.39
N VAL A 737 16.66 -42.30 26.40
CA VAL A 737 17.06 -43.04 25.19
C VAL A 737 15.96 -43.24 24.14
N ASN A 738 14.69 -43.01 24.49
CA ASN A 738 13.55 -43.00 23.59
C ASN A 738 13.65 -41.95 22.47
N ASP A 739 14.25 -40.78 22.70
CA ASP A 739 14.37 -39.70 21.71
C ASP A 739 15.68 -39.71 20.91
N ASN A 740 16.60 -40.62 21.22
CA ASN A 740 17.80 -40.89 20.42
C ASN A 740 17.43 -41.21 18.97
N LEU A 741 18.02 -40.48 18.04
CA LEU A 741 17.88 -40.66 16.61
C LEU A 741 18.72 -41.85 16.10
N VAL A 742 18.09 -42.84 15.45
CA VAL A 742 18.72 -44.11 15.06
C VAL A 742 18.80 -44.33 13.55
N ALA A 743 17.95 -43.68 12.74
CA ALA A 743 18.03 -43.74 11.28
C ALA A 743 17.36 -42.53 10.62
N ALA A 744 17.73 -42.24 9.37
CA ALA A 744 17.04 -41.26 8.52
C ALA A 744 17.05 -41.69 7.05
N HIS A 745 15.91 -41.56 6.38
CA HIS A 745 15.67 -42.11 5.04
C HIS A 745 14.82 -41.18 4.17
N ILE A 746 14.95 -41.29 2.84
CA ILE A 746 13.91 -40.86 1.89
C ILE A 746 13.22 -42.10 1.33
N HIS A 747 11.89 -42.04 1.25
CA HIS A 747 11.05 -43.00 0.56
C HIS A 747 10.47 -42.35 -0.70
N ALA A 748 10.42 -43.06 -1.83
CA ALA A 748 9.82 -42.57 -3.07
C ALA A 748 9.34 -43.71 -3.97
N GLY A 749 8.40 -43.43 -4.87
CA GLY A 749 7.92 -44.39 -5.86
C GLY A 749 6.57 -44.04 -6.46
N PRO A 750 6.14 -44.69 -7.56
CA PRO A 750 4.91 -44.32 -8.28
C PRO A 750 3.61 -44.48 -7.47
N SER A 751 3.63 -45.25 -6.39
CA SER A 751 2.49 -45.43 -5.45
C SER A 751 2.60 -44.60 -4.17
N VAL A 752 3.70 -43.86 -3.97
CA VAL A 752 3.89 -43.02 -2.78
C VAL A 752 3.06 -41.76 -2.94
N THR A 753 2.29 -41.42 -1.92
CA THR A 753 1.45 -40.22 -1.80
C THR A 753 1.40 -39.84 -0.31
N PRO A 754 0.99 -38.61 0.05
CA PRO A 754 0.92 -38.20 1.45
C PRO A 754 0.14 -39.19 2.33
N GLY A 755 0.75 -39.63 3.42
CA GLY A 755 0.21 -40.67 4.30
C GLY A 755 0.31 -42.12 3.80
N VAL A 756 0.91 -42.40 2.63
CA VAL A 756 1.13 -43.78 2.12
C VAL A 756 2.60 -44.15 2.20
N ASN A 757 2.93 -45.18 3.00
CA ASN A 757 4.30 -45.61 3.22
C ASN A 757 4.93 -46.21 1.94
N GLY A 758 6.15 -45.79 1.61
CA GLY A 758 6.88 -46.18 0.40
C GLY A 758 8.10 -47.07 0.66
N PRO A 759 8.74 -47.60 -0.40
CA PRO A 759 10.06 -48.23 -0.25
C PRO A 759 11.11 -47.16 0.08
N VAL A 760 12.06 -47.49 0.95
CA VAL A 760 13.25 -46.65 1.18
C VAL A 760 14.08 -46.62 -0.10
N VAL A 761 14.28 -45.43 -0.66
CA VAL A 761 15.12 -45.19 -1.85
C VAL A 761 16.49 -44.62 -1.49
N TRP A 762 16.59 -43.86 -0.39
CA TRP A 762 17.84 -43.30 0.14
C TRP A 762 17.90 -43.47 1.66
N GLY A 763 19.08 -43.68 2.21
CA GLY A 763 19.31 -43.86 3.64
C GLY A 763 20.64 -43.26 4.10
N PHE A 764 20.54 -42.19 4.88
CA PHE A 764 21.65 -41.35 5.33
C PHE A 764 22.47 -42.01 6.44
N PHE A 765 21.78 -42.72 7.35
CA PHE A 765 22.38 -43.54 8.40
C PHE A 765 21.31 -44.45 9.01
N GLY A 766 21.74 -45.44 9.79
CA GLY A 766 20.88 -46.51 10.29
C GLY A 766 20.78 -47.65 9.28
N ASN A 767 19.59 -48.24 9.10
CA ASN A 767 19.39 -49.35 8.18
C ASN A 767 18.10 -49.17 7.34
N PRO A 768 18.19 -49.13 5.99
CA PRO A 768 19.40 -49.26 5.18
C PRO A 768 20.26 -47.98 5.14
N PHE A 769 21.57 -48.14 5.06
CA PHE A 769 22.53 -47.06 4.79
C PHE A 769 23.12 -47.22 3.39
N ASN A 770 23.03 -46.20 2.55
CA ASN A 770 23.47 -46.26 1.14
C ASN A 770 24.03 -44.94 0.57
N ASP A 771 24.35 -43.99 1.46
CA ASP A 771 25.06 -42.73 1.24
C ASP A 771 26.55 -43.00 1.52
N ASN A 772 27.32 -43.47 0.53
CA ASN A 772 28.58 -44.18 0.76
C ASN A 772 29.72 -43.97 -0.26
N ASN A 773 29.53 -43.18 -1.32
CA ASN A 773 30.54 -42.97 -2.36
C ASN A 773 30.45 -41.58 -3.04
N PRO A 774 30.77 -40.48 -2.31
CA PRO A 774 31.18 -40.42 -0.91
C PRO A 774 29.98 -40.38 0.06
N ASN A 775 30.18 -40.79 1.31
CA ASN A 775 29.24 -40.43 2.38
C ASN A 775 29.33 -38.92 2.62
N ASP A 776 28.31 -38.18 2.19
CA ASP A 776 28.23 -36.72 2.28
C ASP A 776 27.40 -36.27 3.52
N VAL A 777 27.02 -37.20 4.41
CA VAL A 777 26.18 -36.91 5.59
C VAL A 777 26.96 -36.22 6.71
N VAL A 778 26.54 -35.00 7.02
CA VAL A 778 27.02 -34.19 8.14
C VAL A 778 25.91 -34.04 9.17
N ASN A 779 26.09 -34.66 10.34
CA ASN A 779 25.23 -34.47 11.51
C ASN A 779 25.88 -33.42 12.44
N THR A 780 25.16 -32.33 12.71
CA THR A 780 25.58 -31.21 13.57
C THR A 780 24.54 -31.00 14.68
N PRO A 781 24.75 -31.58 15.88
CA PRO A 781 23.90 -31.35 17.05
C PRO A 781 23.87 -29.87 17.46
N LEU A 782 22.78 -29.43 18.10
CA LEU A 782 22.73 -28.10 18.72
C LEU A 782 23.75 -27.99 19.86
N GLY A 783 24.42 -26.84 19.96
CA GLY A 783 25.37 -26.55 21.05
C GLY A 783 24.72 -26.40 22.44
N SER A 784 23.39 -26.25 22.48
CA SER A 784 22.55 -26.34 23.68
C SER A 784 21.12 -26.73 23.29
N GLY A 785 20.42 -27.43 24.17
CA GLY A 785 19.09 -27.99 23.87
C GLY A 785 19.15 -29.34 23.13
N VAL A 786 18.00 -29.78 22.61
CA VAL A 786 17.78 -31.12 22.04
C VAL A 786 17.38 -30.98 20.58
N GLY A 787 18.12 -31.63 19.67
CA GLY A 787 17.99 -31.49 18.23
C GLY A 787 19.30 -31.10 17.54
N GLY A 788 19.23 -30.81 16.24
CA GLY A 788 20.38 -30.44 15.43
C GLY A 788 20.04 -30.26 13.95
N THR A 789 21.08 -30.19 13.14
CA THR A 789 21.01 -30.12 11.68
C THR A 789 21.67 -31.35 11.07
N ILE A 790 20.97 -32.06 10.19
CA ILE A 790 21.52 -33.10 9.32
C ILE A 790 21.49 -32.60 7.89
N SER A 791 22.64 -32.52 7.24
CA SER A 791 22.74 -32.27 5.80
C SER A 791 23.40 -33.45 5.10
N GLY A 792 23.10 -33.60 3.81
CA GLY A 792 23.70 -34.61 2.95
C GLY A 792 23.26 -34.39 1.51
N LYS A 793 23.45 -35.39 0.64
CA LYS A 793 23.37 -35.17 -0.80
C LYS A 793 22.99 -36.43 -1.55
N TRP A 794 21.89 -36.36 -2.29
CA TRP A 794 21.50 -37.40 -3.23
C TRP A 794 22.32 -37.28 -4.51
N ASP A 795 23.34 -38.14 -4.64
CA ASP A 795 24.18 -38.28 -5.83
C ASP A 795 23.81 -39.47 -6.73
N ALA A 796 24.42 -39.53 -7.91
CA ALA A 796 24.08 -40.49 -8.97
C ALA A 796 24.52 -41.97 -8.76
N PRO A 797 25.58 -42.33 -8.01
CA PRO A 797 26.01 -43.73 -7.85
C PRO A 797 25.28 -44.47 -6.73
N GLU A 798 24.32 -43.83 -6.07
CA GLU A 798 23.79 -44.20 -4.76
C GLU A 798 22.26 -44.30 -4.76
N GLY A 799 21.74 -44.95 -3.72
CA GLY A 799 20.33 -45.30 -3.58
C GLY A 799 20.07 -46.81 -3.53
N ASN A 800 18.89 -47.19 -3.06
CA ASN A 800 18.52 -48.57 -2.78
C ASN A 800 18.03 -49.26 -4.07
N ASN A 801 18.96 -49.78 -4.87
CA ASN A 801 18.67 -50.37 -6.19
C ASN A 801 17.99 -49.37 -7.14
N THR A 802 18.33 -48.09 -7.03
CA THR A 802 17.76 -46.98 -7.82
C THR A 802 18.80 -45.86 -7.97
N THR A 803 18.48 -44.79 -8.69
CA THR A 803 19.36 -43.62 -8.88
C THR A 803 18.56 -42.33 -8.77
N PHE A 804 19.23 -41.18 -8.62
CA PHE A 804 18.56 -39.86 -8.63
C PHE A 804 17.69 -39.66 -9.88
N ALA A 805 18.25 -39.93 -11.07
CA ALA A 805 17.55 -39.79 -12.34
C ALA A 805 16.29 -40.69 -12.45
N ALA A 806 16.30 -41.87 -11.83
CA ALA A 806 15.15 -42.77 -11.80
C ALA A 806 14.04 -42.30 -10.83
N GLN A 807 14.38 -41.52 -9.80
CA GLN A 807 13.43 -41.01 -8.81
C GLN A 807 13.03 -39.55 -9.03
N LEU A 808 13.75 -38.78 -9.84
CA LEU A 808 13.53 -37.35 -10.12
C LEU A 808 12.06 -37.00 -10.40
N ALA A 809 11.37 -37.81 -11.20
CA ALA A 809 9.94 -37.68 -11.46
C ALA A 809 9.10 -37.80 -10.17
N ASN A 810 9.34 -38.83 -9.36
CA ASN A 810 8.64 -39.02 -8.09
C ASN A 810 8.92 -37.89 -7.08
N LEU A 811 10.14 -37.37 -7.01
CA LEU A 811 10.48 -36.21 -6.17
C LEU A 811 9.69 -34.97 -6.59
N LYS A 812 9.72 -34.63 -7.88
CA LYS A 812 9.12 -33.41 -8.45
C LYS A 812 7.59 -33.45 -8.50
N GLU A 813 7.01 -34.65 -8.52
CA GLU A 813 5.57 -34.89 -8.56
C GLU A 813 4.96 -35.24 -7.18
N GLY A 814 5.72 -35.03 -6.09
CA GLY A 814 5.22 -35.18 -4.71
C GLY A 814 4.95 -36.62 -4.27
N ARG A 815 5.62 -37.58 -4.91
CA ARG A 815 5.58 -39.01 -4.60
C ARG A 815 6.80 -39.46 -3.82
N ALA A 816 7.16 -38.69 -2.79
CA ALA A 816 8.27 -38.95 -1.89
C ALA A 816 8.03 -38.34 -0.51
N TYR A 817 8.73 -38.84 0.51
CA TYR A 817 8.82 -38.22 1.82
C TYR A 817 10.17 -38.52 2.48
N ILE A 818 10.67 -37.60 3.30
CA ILE A 818 11.80 -37.81 4.21
C ILE A 818 11.28 -38.24 5.58
N ASN A 819 11.97 -39.17 6.24
CA ASN A 819 11.54 -39.82 7.47
C ASN A 819 12.71 -39.99 8.45
N PHE A 820 12.48 -39.68 9.73
CA PHE A 820 13.48 -39.78 10.81
C PHE A 820 12.97 -40.71 11.91
N HIS A 821 13.84 -41.61 12.38
CA HIS A 821 13.49 -42.75 13.22
C HIS A 821 14.21 -42.67 14.57
N THR A 822 13.51 -42.95 15.66
CA THR A 822 14.08 -42.95 17.03
C THR A 822 14.07 -44.34 17.64
N THR A 823 14.72 -44.51 18.80
CA THR A 823 14.63 -45.75 19.60
C THR A 823 13.17 -46.11 19.91
N GLN A 824 12.32 -45.12 20.24
CA GLN A 824 10.91 -45.37 20.48
C GLN A 824 10.16 -45.74 19.19
N PHE A 825 10.40 -45.03 18.09
CA PHE A 825 9.69 -45.24 16.83
C PHE A 825 10.64 -45.63 15.70
N GLY A 826 11.08 -46.89 15.72
CA GLY A 826 11.85 -47.48 14.63
C GLY A 826 11.10 -47.50 13.27
N GLY A 827 9.77 -47.34 13.28
CA GLY A 827 8.98 -47.14 12.06
C GLY A 827 9.01 -45.72 11.49
N GLY A 828 9.43 -44.73 12.29
CA GLY A 828 9.36 -43.31 11.97
C GLY A 828 8.75 -42.51 13.13
N GLU A 829 9.42 -41.43 13.56
CA GLU A 829 8.88 -40.47 14.53
C GLU A 829 8.38 -39.17 13.87
N ILE A 830 9.11 -38.65 12.88
CA ILE A 830 8.73 -37.45 12.12
C ILE A 830 8.91 -37.64 10.61
N ARG A 831 7.96 -37.12 9.85
CA ARG A 831 7.89 -37.17 8.39
C ARG A 831 7.74 -35.78 7.78
N GLY A 832 8.30 -35.60 6.58
CA GLY A 832 7.95 -34.51 5.68
C GLY A 832 7.69 -35.01 4.26
N ASP A 833 6.45 -34.88 3.80
CA ASP A 833 6.04 -35.22 2.43
C ASP A 833 6.57 -34.17 1.42
N PHE A 834 6.96 -34.63 0.23
CA PHE A 834 7.48 -33.76 -0.82
C PHE A 834 6.31 -33.09 -1.57
N PRO A 835 6.39 -31.79 -1.88
CA PRO A 835 5.35 -31.08 -2.62
C PRO A 835 5.31 -31.51 -4.10
N ALA A 836 4.10 -31.63 -4.66
CA ALA A 836 3.86 -31.97 -6.07
C ALA A 836 4.11 -30.79 -7.04
N MET A 837 5.27 -30.14 -6.91
CA MET A 837 5.60 -28.86 -7.53
C MET A 837 5.51 -28.84 -9.05
N GLN A 838 5.95 -29.92 -9.72
CA GLN A 838 5.91 -30.01 -11.18
C GLN A 838 4.49 -30.22 -11.68
N VAL A 839 3.70 -31.08 -11.04
CA VAL A 839 2.28 -31.29 -11.36
C VAL A 839 1.49 -30.00 -11.19
N PHE A 840 1.77 -29.25 -10.11
CA PHE A 840 1.18 -27.94 -9.87
C PHE A 840 1.54 -26.95 -10.99
N ARG A 841 2.83 -26.74 -11.26
CA ARG A 841 3.33 -25.87 -12.36
C ARG A 841 2.63 -26.19 -13.68
N ASP A 842 2.69 -27.45 -14.10
CA ASP A 842 2.25 -27.83 -15.43
C ASP A 842 0.72 -27.79 -15.57
N SER A 843 -0.04 -27.94 -14.46
CA SER A 843 -1.49 -27.68 -14.46
C SER A 843 -1.83 -26.20 -14.71
N LEU A 844 -1.01 -25.25 -14.23
CA LEU A 844 -1.19 -23.82 -14.46
C LEU A 844 -0.87 -23.46 -15.92
N VAL A 845 0.25 -23.95 -16.45
CA VAL A 845 0.66 -23.72 -17.85
C VAL A 845 -0.35 -24.35 -18.83
N ALA A 846 -0.78 -25.58 -18.58
CA ALA A 846 -1.81 -26.25 -19.38
C ALA A 846 -3.16 -25.52 -19.31
N GLY A 847 -3.55 -25.02 -18.14
CA GLY A 847 -4.78 -24.26 -17.94
C GLY A 847 -4.82 -22.94 -18.71
N LEU A 848 -3.70 -22.20 -18.73
CA LEU A 848 -3.54 -21.00 -19.56
C LEU A 848 -3.53 -21.35 -21.06
N ALA A 849 -2.87 -22.44 -21.46
CA ALA A 849 -2.80 -22.87 -22.86
C ALA A 849 -4.14 -23.38 -23.40
N GLY A 850 -4.97 -23.99 -22.54
CA GLY A 850 -6.33 -24.42 -22.83
C GLY A 850 -7.42 -23.35 -22.62
N ALA A 851 -7.04 -22.14 -22.20
CA ALA A 851 -7.94 -21.05 -21.82
C ALA A 851 -9.00 -21.41 -20.75
N THR A 852 -8.72 -22.42 -19.90
CA THR A 852 -9.52 -22.72 -18.71
C THR A 852 -9.10 -21.87 -17.50
N GLU A 853 -7.94 -21.23 -17.59
CA GLU A 853 -7.38 -20.31 -16.59
C GLU A 853 -7.07 -18.95 -17.21
N THR A 854 -7.07 -17.92 -16.36
CA THR A 854 -6.55 -16.59 -16.70
C THR A 854 -5.31 -16.29 -15.85
N ARG A 855 -4.64 -15.17 -16.10
CA ARG A 855 -3.56 -14.67 -15.22
C ARG A 855 -4.07 -14.50 -13.78
N ALA A 856 -5.28 -13.97 -13.59
CA ALA A 856 -5.91 -13.84 -12.28
C ALA A 856 -6.14 -15.18 -11.58
N THR A 857 -6.67 -16.20 -12.27
CA THR A 857 -6.91 -17.52 -11.64
C THR A 857 -5.63 -18.28 -11.36
N VAL A 858 -4.58 -18.13 -12.19
CA VAL A 858 -3.24 -18.67 -11.91
C VAL A 858 -2.60 -17.99 -10.70
N LEU A 859 -2.62 -16.66 -10.61
CA LEU A 859 -2.13 -15.94 -9.43
C LEU A 859 -2.88 -16.39 -8.17
N ARG A 860 -4.22 -16.50 -8.24
CA ARG A 860 -5.05 -17.03 -7.15
C ARG A 860 -4.60 -18.43 -6.72
N LYS A 861 -4.43 -19.36 -7.67
CA LYS A 861 -3.99 -20.73 -7.39
C LYS A 861 -2.60 -20.80 -6.75
N VAL A 862 -1.64 -19.98 -7.19
CA VAL A 862 -0.32 -19.89 -6.55
C VAL A 862 -0.43 -19.35 -5.13
N SER A 863 -1.27 -18.33 -4.91
CA SER A 863 -1.49 -17.70 -3.61
C SER A 863 -2.16 -18.64 -2.60
N GLU A 864 -3.24 -19.33 -3.01
CA GLU A 864 -3.99 -20.28 -2.17
C GLU A 864 -3.33 -21.67 -2.11
N PHE A 865 -2.16 -21.88 -2.72
CA PHE A 865 -1.47 -23.17 -2.71
C PHE A 865 -1.06 -23.56 -1.28
N SER A 866 -1.51 -24.73 -0.83
CA SER A 866 -1.37 -25.18 0.57
C SER A 866 0.07 -25.17 1.08
N PHE A 867 1.04 -25.50 0.21
CA PHE A 867 2.46 -25.46 0.52
C PHE A 867 3.00 -24.04 0.76
N LEU A 868 2.63 -23.07 -0.10
CA LEU A 868 3.00 -21.66 0.10
C LEU A 868 2.38 -21.15 1.41
N ARG A 869 1.10 -21.42 1.61
CA ARG A 869 0.34 -21.06 2.81
C ARG A 869 0.97 -21.62 4.09
N GLN A 870 1.42 -22.87 4.09
CA GLN A 870 2.10 -23.49 5.24
C GLN A 870 3.48 -22.86 5.48
N ARG A 871 4.27 -22.62 4.44
CA ARG A 871 5.63 -22.03 4.56
C ARG A 871 5.58 -20.59 5.10
N GLU A 872 4.55 -19.84 4.73
CA GLU A 872 4.42 -18.43 5.08
C GLU A 872 3.57 -18.17 6.33
N LEU A 873 2.95 -19.19 6.94
CA LEU A 873 2.00 -19.01 8.03
C LEU A 873 2.61 -18.25 9.22
N ASN A 874 3.85 -18.56 9.60
CA ASN A 874 4.54 -17.86 10.70
C ASN A 874 4.95 -16.43 10.31
N ASN A 875 5.34 -16.18 9.06
CA ASN A 875 5.66 -14.82 8.58
C ASN A 875 4.40 -13.93 8.56
N ALA A 876 3.28 -14.49 8.09
CA ALA A 876 1.98 -13.83 8.10
C ALA A 876 1.51 -13.59 9.54
N PHE A 877 1.59 -14.59 10.43
CA PHE A 877 1.20 -14.44 11.84
C PHE A 877 1.92 -13.26 12.49
N VAL A 878 3.27 -13.23 12.45
CA VAL A 878 4.06 -12.14 13.04
C VAL A 878 3.70 -10.78 12.45
N LEU A 879 3.46 -10.69 11.13
CA LEU A 879 3.08 -9.42 10.52
C LEU A 879 1.69 -8.95 10.96
N MET A 880 0.74 -9.87 11.19
CA MET A 880 -0.61 -9.51 11.65
C MET A 880 -0.66 -9.11 13.13
N GLU A 881 0.36 -9.42 13.94
CA GLU A 881 0.49 -8.81 15.27
C GLU A 881 0.74 -7.28 15.14
N TYR A 882 1.48 -6.84 14.11
CA TYR A 882 1.68 -5.41 13.82
C TYR A 882 0.49 -4.78 13.10
N PHE A 883 -0.08 -5.45 12.08
CA PHE A 883 -1.20 -4.90 11.32
C PHE A 883 -2.52 -4.89 12.11
N GLY A 884 -2.77 -5.92 12.93
CA GLY A 884 -3.96 -6.00 13.77
C GLY A 884 -3.86 -5.10 14.99
N TYR A 885 -2.96 -5.37 15.93
CA TYR A 885 -2.92 -4.59 17.17
C TYR A 885 -2.37 -3.17 16.97
N LEU A 886 -1.27 -3.01 16.22
CA LEU A 886 -0.54 -1.74 16.15
C LEU A 886 -0.92 -0.87 14.94
N ARG A 887 -1.77 -1.38 14.04
CA ARG A 887 -2.27 -0.69 12.82
C ARG A 887 -1.17 0.00 11.99
N ARG A 888 0.02 -0.62 11.89
CA ARG A 888 1.19 -0.05 11.18
C ARG A 888 2.14 -1.09 10.60
N ASP A 889 3.07 -0.62 9.78
CA ASP A 889 4.17 -1.45 9.27
C ASP A 889 5.11 -1.97 10.38
N ALA A 890 5.54 -3.22 10.20
CA ALA A 890 6.44 -3.90 11.12
C ALA A 890 7.89 -3.44 10.97
N ASP A 891 8.54 -3.11 12.07
CA ASP A 891 9.95 -2.75 12.08
C ASP A 891 10.82 -4.00 11.82
N THR A 892 11.85 -3.87 10.97
CA THR A 892 12.68 -5.02 10.58
C THR A 892 13.37 -5.72 11.78
N PRO A 893 13.88 -5.02 12.82
CA PRO A 893 14.42 -5.68 14.00
C PRO A 893 13.38 -6.51 14.77
N GLY A 894 12.22 -5.93 15.09
CA GLY A 894 11.15 -6.56 15.85
C GLY A 894 10.47 -7.71 15.11
N PHE A 895 10.19 -7.55 13.80
CA PHE A 895 9.69 -8.64 12.97
C PHE A 895 10.64 -9.86 13.00
N ASN A 896 11.95 -9.64 12.83
CA ASN A 896 12.94 -10.71 12.85
C ASN A 896 13.09 -11.34 14.25
N PHE A 897 13.01 -10.55 15.33
CA PHE A 897 12.99 -11.05 16.70
C PHE A 897 11.78 -11.97 16.95
N TRP A 898 10.59 -11.50 16.61
CA TRP A 898 9.34 -12.22 16.83
C TRP A 898 9.24 -13.48 15.97
N LEU A 899 9.59 -13.40 14.68
CA LEU A 899 9.66 -14.57 13.80
C LEU A 899 10.65 -15.63 14.30
N LYS A 900 11.82 -15.21 14.83
CA LYS A 900 12.77 -16.13 15.47
C LYS A 900 12.14 -16.81 16.69
N LYS A 901 11.58 -16.05 17.64
CA LYS A 901 10.94 -16.60 18.86
C LYS A 901 9.78 -17.55 18.51
N LEU A 902 8.96 -17.21 17.52
CA LEU A 902 7.84 -18.05 17.06
C LEU A 902 8.31 -19.38 16.45
N ASN A 903 9.39 -19.35 15.66
CA ASN A 903 9.97 -20.54 15.05
C ASN A 903 10.67 -21.45 16.09
N GLU A 904 11.30 -20.88 17.12
CA GLU A 904 11.87 -21.62 18.26
C GLU A 904 10.80 -22.44 19.01
N PHE A 905 9.52 -22.01 18.98
CA PHE A 905 8.37 -22.71 19.56
C PHE A 905 7.45 -23.38 18.51
N ASN A 906 7.94 -23.66 17.30
CA ASN A 906 7.18 -24.36 16.23
C ASN A 906 5.83 -23.70 15.86
N GLY A 907 5.77 -22.37 15.80
CA GLY A 907 4.53 -21.65 15.51
C GLY A 907 3.57 -21.54 16.71
N ASN A 908 3.91 -22.05 17.89
CA ASN A 908 3.08 -21.91 19.08
C ASN A 908 3.23 -20.51 19.69
N ALA A 909 2.35 -19.59 19.26
CA ALA A 909 2.31 -18.21 19.71
C ALA A 909 2.08 -18.05 21.23
N VAL A 910 1.45 -19.03 21.91
CA VAL A 910 1.25 -19.02 23.37
C VAL A 910 2.57 -19.31 24.08
N ASN A 911 3.31 -20.34 23.66
CA ASN A 911 4.64 -20.64 24.20
C ASN A 911 5.67 -19.56 23.85
N ALA A 912 5.52 -18.91 22.70
CA ALA A 912 6.30 -17.73 22.32
C ALA A 912 5.87 -16.45 23.04
N GLU A 913 4.80 -16.47 23.84
CA GLU A 913 4.21 -15.31 24.54
C GLU A 913 3.92 -14.11 23.61
N MET A 914 3.72 -14.38 22.32
CA MET A 914 3.69 -13.36 21.26
C MET A 914 2.46 -12.47 21.39
N VAL A 915 1.28 -13.07 21.22
CA VAL A 915 -0.02 -12.42 21.38
C VAL A 915 -0.12 -11.69 22.72
N LYS A 916 0.41 -12.31 23.80
CA LYS A 916 0.47 -11.69 25.12
C LYS A 916 1.23 -10.36 25.09
N ALA A 917 2.42 -10.34 24.52
CA ALA A 917 3.27 -9.15 24.49
C ALA A 917 2.67 -8.00 23.68
N PHE A 918 1.93 -8.29 22.59
CA PHE A 918 1.22 -7.26 21.83
C PHE A 918 -0.03 -6.75 22.58
N ILE A 919 -0.93 -7.63 23.07
CA ILE A 919 -2.16 -7.19 23.76
C ILE A 919 -1.92 -6.54 25.14
N THR A 920 -0.70 -6.67 25.70
CA THR A 920 -0.27 -5.92 26.89
C THR A 920 0.83 -4.90 26.59
N SER A 921 1.08 -4.56 25.32
CA SER A 921 2.00 -3.49 24.96
C SER A 921 1.41 -2.12 25.36
N SER A 922 2.26 -1.16 25.71
CA SER A 922 1.81 0.22 25.91
C SER A 922 1.24 0.78 24.61
N GLU A 923 1.87 0.48 23.47
CA GLU A 923 1.46 0.92 22.14
C GLU A 923 0.03 0.50 21.78
N TYR A 924 -0.38 -0.74 22.07
CA TYR A 924 -1.77 -1.17 21.87
C TYR A 924 -2.74 -0.54 22.87
N ARG A 925 -2.36 -0.43 24.14
CA ARG A 925 -3.24 0.14 25.19
C ARG A 925 -3.48 1.63 24.99
N GLN A 926 -2.46 2.37 24.55
CA GLN A 926 -2.51 3.81 24.29
C GLN A 926 -3.36 4.19 23.08
N ARG A 927 -3.87 3.22 22.30
CA ARG A 927 -4.93 3.45 21.30
C ARG A 927 -6.30 3.78 21.92
N PHE A 928 -6.48 3.54 23.22
CA PHE A 928 -7.80 3.50 23.83
C PHE A 928 -7.90 4.25 25.18
N GLY A 929 -6.89 5.03 25.56
CA GLY A 929 -6.82 5.66 26.89
C GLY A 929 -5.49 5.42 27.62
N PRO A 930 -5.41 5.72 28.93
CA PRO A 930 -4.17 5.59 29.70
C PRO A 930 -3.66 4.14 29.77
N GLY A 931 -2.33 3.98 29.72
CA GLY A 931 -1.62 2.69 29.66
C GLY A 931 -1.61 1.89 30.96
#